data_AF-A0A4R7HVE1-F1
#
_entry.id   AF-A0A4R7HVE1-F1
#
_cell.length_a   1.000
_cell.length_b   1.000
_cell.length_c   1.000
_cell.angle_alpha   90.00
_cell.angle_beta   90.00
_cell.angle_gamma   90.00
#
_symmetry.space_group_name_H-M   'P 1'
#
loop_
_entity.id
_entity.type
_entity.pdbx_description
1 polymer ?
#
loop_
_entity_poly.entity_id
_entity_poly.type
_entity_poly.pdbx_seq_one_letter_code
_entity_poly.pdbx_strand_id
1 'polypeptide(L)'
;MSNQLHRVAASTGGSSAEWEPPRQYADELPAPTVAVTSSRRKRDDSLDVMRTVALVRVVVWHAFGIAFISWVVATMPIMFFVAGSLLAGSLDRMRVRDMYRKRLKRLLVPYWFFGGTVLLVAQFAYLMDPTVARYVEPSRVFAWIFPVVDPSVSLWEGGWASSPMWYLRVYLWLLVLSPVLRWAVKRFGSLALLPSVVIAAVMEMWLHHPTAVQGPTGLVPSEASWMLGETALFSFFLMLGFLHHDGAFERLTTWAAAEWMLIAAVGTFLWWTVFPAPTGVINHSFIGLLASGIGWIALFLVAKPWLLGATDNDIGKAIVYWFTARAMSVYLWHSPAIAIGYWLMGGIAPDAARIWVLVPTAALTVLAVVLFGWIEDIASGQPARLWPRPAASVMWRWPDAMPWGQRRGNAVLSGLALGLLAATTFAAVAVNRSGADSVSAAGPTAAATASADESELPPPPSGSPAIADFGDSTDAADTTSTDTELPPAPSGSPDIADFGESSDDGATETDDSELPPAPSGSPDIADFGSTDTADAADAVAPTAASGDLDSVVADWLAAKGVDGVRVAVVDGAGTMTTAAVGDVALDDVVPITSTTKTMTAAIILDLAEQGVLDLDGPLPAVAALPEFPYNDQITIRQLLMHTSGLVAYQSATGYDQTQYLTDIEAVTMSGNTPLEWEPGTARGYSNSGFLLLGLIAEQVTGRPYADLVADRTAALGLTTMQLDDNQVGGWVGSSAGGLEASVVDLATWGSALFQQDLVLSPEMVAEMTDVSNDFRAGLGAFPVCPCSVAEDGTPIVTSIGHNGGEVSVQYSPSDDLVVAVSLTESLWTDELNEQDVYDLLASIRTTF
;
A
#
# COMPACT_ATOMS: atom_id res chain seq x y z
N MET A 1 -23.43 -74.38 1.57
CA MET A 1 -24.35 -74.15 0.45
C MET A 1 -23.51 -73.56 -0.68
N SER A 2 -22.83 -74.35 -1.53
CA SER A 2 -23.35 -75.18 -2.66
C SER A 2 -24.42 -74.41 -3.45
N ASN A 3 -24.38 -74.26 -4.78
CA ASN A 3 -23.92 -75.18 -5.82
C ASN A 3 -23.89 -74.41 -7.16
N GLN A 4 -22.84 -74.54 -7.98
CA GLN A 4 -22.82 -75.25 -9.28
C GLN A 4 -23.56 -74.52 -10.45
N LEU A 5 -22.96 -74.22 -11.61
CA LEU A 5 -22.41 -75.16 -12.61
C LEU A 5 -21.42 -74.50 -13.58
N HIS A 6 -20.35 -75.25 -13.88
CA HIS A 6 -19.41 -75.13 -15.00
C HIS A 6 -19.86 -76.00 -16.20
N ARG A 7 -19.12 -75.87 -17.32
CA ARG A 7 -19.02 -76.71 -18.56
C ARG A 7 -19.83 -76.14 -19.74
N VAL A 8 -19.36 -76.11 -21.00
CA VAL A 8 -18.38 -76.91 -21.74
C VAL A 8 -17.72 -76.01 -22.82
N ALA A 9 -16.40 -76.09 -22.97
CA ALA A 9 -15.70 -75.75 -24.21
C ALA A 9 -15.07 -77.04 -24.75
N ALA A 10 -15.35 -77.41 -26.01
CA ALA A 10 -14.45 -78.06 -26.98
C ALA A 10 -15.20 -78.70 -28.17
N SER A 11 -14.72 -78.32 -29.36
CA SER A 11 -14.54 -79.11 -30.59
C SER A 11 -15.72 -79.73 -31.35
N THR A 12 -16.00 -79.16 -32.52
CA THR A 12 -16.13 -79.76 -33.87
C THR A 12 -16.02 -78.57 -34.84
N GLY A 13 -15.27 -78.51 -35.95
CA GLY A 13 -14.76 -79.50 -36.89
C GLY A 13 -15.28 -79.14 -38.28
N GLY A 14 -14.43 -78.65 -39.19
CA GLY A 14 -14.67 -78.73 -40.65
C GLY A 14 -14.79 -77.42 -41.44
N SER A 15 -13.75 -77.19 -42.25
CA SER A 15 -13.64 -76.43 -43.52
C SER A 15 -14.81 -75.59 -44.04
N SER A 16 -14.52 -74.40 -44.56
CA SER A 16 -14.33 -74.17 -46.02
C SER A 16 -14.46 -72.68 -46.39
N ALA A 17 -13.71 -72.33 -47.45
CA ALA A 17 -14.02 -71.28 -48.42
C ALA A 17 -14.03 -69.81 -47.95
N GLU A 18 -12.95 -69.14 -48.32
CA GLU A 18 -12.89 -67.73 -48.70
C GLU A 18 -14.08 -67.38 -49.62
N TRP A 19 -14.96 -66.51 -49.14
CA TRP A 19 -16.06 -65.93 -49.91
C TRP A 19 -16.13 -64.43 -49.59
N GLU A 20 -15.64 -63.60 -50.51
CA GLU A 20 -15.90 -62.16 -50.54
C GLU A 20 -17.31 -61.90 -51.09
N PRO A 21 -18.19 -61.16 -50.39
CA PRO A 21 -19.47 -60.74 -50.94
C PRO A 21 -19.32 -59.55 -51.90
N PRO A 22 -20.12 -59.48 -52.97
CA PRO A 22 -20.10 -58.36 -53.92
C PRO A 22 -20.63 -57.07 -53.31
N ARG A 23 -20.02 -55.93 -53.67
CA ARG A 23 -20.56 -54.60 -53.47
C ARG A 23 -21.81 -54.42 -54.31
N GLN A 24 -23.00 -54.43 -53.69
CA GLN A 24 -24.18 -53.61 -54.01
C GLN A 24 -25.40 -54.29 -53.39
N TYR A 25 -26.05 -53.57 -52.47
CA TYR A 25 -27.36 -53.73 -51.83
C TYR A 25 -27.23 -53.38 -50.34
N ALA A 26 -26.88 -52.12 -50.09
CA ALA A 26 -27.05 -51.48 -48.81
C ALA A 26 -28.08 -50.38 -49.02
N ASP A 27 -29.37 -50.74 -48.97
CA ASP A 27 -30.48 -49.83 -48.72
C ASP A 27 -31.71 -50.66 -48.29
N GLU A 28 -32.39 -50.17 -47.25
CA GLU A 28 -33.72 -50.58 -46.77
C GLU A 28 -33.87 -51.80 -45.85
N LEU A 29 -33.34 -51.73 -44.62
CA LEU A 29 -34.05 -52.21 -43.40
C LEU A 29 -33.64 -51.33 -42.20
N PRO A 30 -34.58 -50.76 -41.42
CA PRO A 30 -34.24 -49.92 -40.27
C PRO A 30 -33.73 -50.82 -39.13
N ALA A 31 -32.42 -50.79 -38.87
CA ALA A 31 -31.84 -51.35 -37.66
C ALA A 31 -32.38 -50.58 -36.43
N PRO A 32 -32.67 -51.26 -35.30
CA PRO A 32 -33.18 -50.60 -34.12
C PRO A 32 -32.17 -49.55 -33.67
N THR A 33 -32.57 -48.28 -33.72
CA THR A 33 -31.86 -47.18 -33.08
C THR A 33 -31.86 -47.45 -31.58
N VAL A 34 -30.88 -48.22 -31.11
CA VAL A 34 -30.39 -48.08 -29.74
C VAL A 34 -29.79 -46.68 -29.73
N ALA A 35 -30.63 -45.72 -29.37
CA ALA A 35 -30.20 -44.39 -28.98
C ALA A 35 -29.30 -44.59 -27.76
N VAL A 36 -28.01 -44.80 -27.99
CA VAL A 36 -26.99 -44.54 -27.00
C VAL A 36 -27.02 -43.03 -26.79
N THR A 37 -27.92 -42.58 -25.93
CA THR A 37 -27.92 -41.26 -25.34
C THR A 37 -26.71 -41.15 -24.41
N SER A 38 -25.50 -41.19 -24.97
CA SER A 38 -24.37 -40.56 -24.29
C SER A 38 -24.58 -39.06 -24.45
N SER A 39 -25.44 -38.46 -23.62
CA SER A 39 -25.50 -37.02 -23.43
C SER A 39 -24.20 -36.57 -22.77
N ARG A 40 -23.10 -36.56 -23.54
CA ARG A 40 -21.92 -35.78 -23.20
C ARG A 40 -22.41 -34.35 -23.15
N ARG A 41 -22.66 -33.85 -21.95
CA ARG A 41 -23.01 -32.45 -21.70
C ARG A 41 -22.02 -31.58 -22.49
N LYS A 42 -22.55 -30.82 -23.44
CA LYS A 42 -21.79 -30.03 -24.42
C LYS A 42 -20.90 -29.05 -23.65
N ARG A 43 -19.65 -28.86 -24.10
CA ARG A 43 -18.75 -27.84 -23.52
C ARG A 43 -19.46 -26.49 -23.56
N ASP A 44 -19.42 -25.76 -22.46
CA ASP A 44 -20.04 -24.44 -22.40
C ASP A 44 -19.05 -23.36 -22.85
N ASP A 45 -19.16 -22.98 -24.12
CA ASP A 45 -18.23 -22.10 -24.80
C ASP A 45 -18.23 -20.68 -24.24
N SER A 46 -19.33 -20.24 -23.58
CA SER A 46 -19.36 -18.92 -22.94
C SER A 46 -18.42 -18.82 -21.74
N LEU A 47 -18.11 -19.94 -21.07
CA LEU A 47 -17.15 -19.95 -19.96
C LEU A 47 -15.73 -19.61 -20.45
N ASP A 48 -15.38 -20.04 -21.66
CA ASP A 48 -14.07 -19.72 -22.27
C ASP A 48 -14.01 -18.21 -22.65
N VAL A 49 -15.13 -17.63 -23.12
CA VAL A 49 -15.23 -16.18 -23.37
C VAL A 49 -15.12 -15.38 -22.07
N MET A 50 -15.87 -15.77 -21.03
CA MET A 50 -15.81 -15.13 -19.70
C MET A 50 -14.39 -15.12 -19.15
N ARG A 51 -13.70 -16.26 -19.24
CA ARG A 51 -12.31 -16.39 -18.81
C ARG A 51 -11.36 -15.48 -19.60
N THR A 52 -11.59 -15.35 -20.91
CA THR A 52 -10.80 -14.48 -21.78
C THR A 52 -10.97 -13.00 -21.39
N VAL A 53 -12.22 -12.55 -21.22
CA VAL A 53 -12.51 -11.17 -20.77
C VAL A 53 -11.89 -10.88 -19.41
N ALA A 54 -12.02 -11.83 -18.47
CA ALA A 54 -11.39 -11.75 -17.16
C ALA A 54 -9.86 -11.60 -17.26
N LEU A 55 -9.17 -12.46 -18.02
CA LEU A 55 -7.71 -12.37 -18.19
C LEU A 55 -7.25 -11.06 -18.83
N VAL A 56 -7.94 -10.58 -19.88
CA VAL A 56 -7.61 -9.29 -20.51
C VAL A 56 -7.74 -8.16 -19.48
N ARG A 57 -8.81 -8.16 -18.69
CA ARG A 57 -9.01 -7.17 -17.63
C ARG A 57 -7.91 -7.26 -16.56
N VAL A 58 -7.47 -8.46 -16.15
CA VAL A 58 -6.34 -8.62 -15.20
C VAL A 58 -5.12 -7.85 -15.69
N VAL A 59 -4.73 -8.04 -16.96
CA VAL A 59 -3.56 -7.37 -17.55
C VAL A 59 -3.75 -5.85 -17.57
N VAL A 60 -4.93 -5.38 -17.99
CA VAL A 60 -5.24 -3.95 -18.02
C VAL A 60 -5.17 -3.33 -16.62
N TRP A 61 -5.74 -3.97 -15.60
CA TRP A 61 -5.67 -3.47 -14.22
C TRP A 61 -4.23 -3.29 -13.74
N HIS A 62 -3.39 -4.34 -13.85
CA HIS A 62 -2.01 -4.27 -13.37
C HIS A 62 -1.15 -3.30 -14.18
N ALA A 63 -1.50 -3.04 -15.44
CA ALA A 63 -0.80 -2.04 -16.25
C ALA A 63 -1.08 -0.60 -15.79
N PHE A 64 -2.26 -0.30 -15.24
CA PHE A 64 -2.66 1.09 -14.93
C PHE A 64 -2.80 1.44 -13.46
N GLY A 65 -3.19 0.49 -12.61
CA GLY A 65 -3.49 0.76 -11.20
C GLY A 65 -4.67 1.70 -10.94
N ILE A 66 -5.44 2.11 -11.98
CA ILE A 66 -6.56 3.04 -11.82
C ILE A 66 -7.71 2.34 -11.09
N ALA A 67 -7.96 2.72 -9.84
CA ALA A 67 -8.97 2.14 -8.94
C ALA A 67 -10.31 1.84 -9.61
N PHE A 68 -10.81 2.72 -10.47
CA PHE A 68 -12.05 2.53 -11.24
C PHE A 68 -12.08 1.23 -12.07
N ILE A 69 -10.96 0.81 -12.67
CA ILE A 69 -10.90 -0.44 -13.45
C ILE A 69 -11.22 -1.64 -12.55
N SER A 70 -10.96 -1.55 -11.23
CA SER A 70 -11.32 -2.60 -10.27
C SER A 70 -12.84 -2.87 -10.22
N TRP A 71 -13.66 -1.86 -10.49
CA TRP A 71 -15.12 -1.92 -10.49
C TRP A 71 -15.70 -2.46 -11.80
N VAL A 72 -14.95 -2.32 -12.90
CA VAL A 72 -15.34 -2.79 -14.23
C VAL A 72 -14.91 -4.25 -14.42
N VAL A 73 -15.89 -5.14 -14.44
CA VAL A 73 -15.74 -6.60 -14.51
C VAL A 73 -15.03 -7.19 -13.29
N ALA A 74 -15.82 -7.80 -12.40
CA ALA A 74 -15.34 -8.52 -11.22
C ALA A 74 -14.61 -9.81 -11.62
N THR A 75 -13.35 -9.62 -11.98
CA THR A 75 -12.53 -10.58 -12.72
C THR A 75 -12.23 -11.84 -11.91
N MET A 76 -11.82 -11.69 -10.64
CA MET A 76 -11.50 -12.83 -9.77
C MET A 76 -12.73 -13.68 -9.45
N PRO A 77 -13.89 -13.10 -9.06
CA PRO A 77 -15.15 -13.83 -8.97
C PRO A 77 -15.49 -14.67 -10.21
N ILE A 78 -15.33 -14.10 -11.41
CA ILE A 78 -15.58 -14.81 -12.68
C ILE A 78 -14.62 -15.98 -12.86
N MET A 79 -13.32 -15.77 -12.59
CA MET A 79 -12.31 -16.82 -12.73
C MET A 79 -12.60 -18.01 -11.81
N PHE A 80 -12.97 -17.78 -10.55
CA PHE A 80 -13.34 -18.83 -9.61
C PHE A 80 -14.67 -19.50 -9.94
N PHE A 81 -15.65 -18.74 -10.45
CA PHE A 81 -16.90 -19.30 -10.97
C PHE A 81 -16.67 -20.27 -12.15
N VAL A 82 -15.89 -19.84 -13.15
CA VAL A 82 -15.53 -20.69 -14.30
C VAL A 82 -14.74 -21.91 -13.82
N ALA A 83 -13.78 -21.73 -12.92
CA ALA A 83 -12.99 -22.81 -12.37
C ALA A 83 -13.86 -23.83 -11.63
N GLY A 84 -14.82 -23.37 -10.83
CA GLY A 84 -15.82 -24.19 -10.15
C GLY A 84 -16.61 -25.04 -11.15
N SER A 85 -17.16 -24.42 -12.20
CA SER A 85 -17.96 -25.13 -13.20
C SER A 85 -17.16 -26.24 -13.93
N LEU A 86 -15.88 -25.99 -14.22
CA LEU A 86 -14.98 -26.99 -14.81
C LEU A 86 -14.55 -28.08 -13.82
N LEU A 87 -14.40 -27.73 -12.55
CA LEU A 87 -13.96 -28.63 -11.48
C LEU A 87 -15.10 -29.58 -11.05
N ALA A 88 -16.35 -29.12 -10.98
CA ALA A 88 -17.52 -29.97 -10.79
C ALA A 88 -17.56 -31.11 -11.82
N GLY A 89 -17.45 -30.77 -13.11
CA GLY A 89 -17.40 -31.79 -14.17
C GLY A 89 -16.15 -32.70 -14.12
N SER A 90 -15.11 -32.31 -13.38
CA SER A 90 -13.93 -33.15 -13.17
C SER A 90 -14.14 -34.12 -12.00
N LEU A 91 -14.71 -33.63 -10.89
CA LEU A 91 -15.07 -34.40 -9.71
C LEU A 91 -16.15 -35.44 -10.02
N ASP A 92 -17.10 -35.11 -10.90
CA ASP A 92 -18.18 -36.03 -11.29
C ASP A 92 -17.70 -37.17 -12.21
N ARG A 93 -16.55 -37.00 -12.90
CA ARG A 93 -16.05 -37.94 -13.92
C ARG A 93 -14.78 -38.70 -13.54
N MET A 94 -14.05 -38.25 -12.52
CA MET A 94 -12.73 -38.79 -12.16
C MET A 94 -12.65 -39.05 -10.66
N ARG A 95 -11.77 -39.99 -10.26
CA ARG A 95 -11.41 -40.15 -8.86
C ARG A 95 -10.69 -38.89 -8.37
N VAL A 96 -10.91 -38.53 -7.11
CA VAL A 96 -10.33 -37.32 -6.48
C VAL A 96 -8.80 -37.26 -6.64
N ARG A 97 -8.10 -38.39 -6.45
CA ARG A 97 -6.64 -38.48 -6.65
C ARG A 97 -6.20 -38.13 -8.08
N ASP A 98 -6.93 -38.63 -9.09
CA ASP A 98 -6.60 -38.38 -10.50
C ASP A 98 -6.90 -36.94 -10.89
N MET A 99 -7.96 -36.37 -10.32
CA MET A 99 -8.29 -34.95 -10.45
C MET A 99 -7.16 -34.09 -9.87
N TYR A 100 -6.72 -34.34 -8.63
CA TYR A 100 -5.62 -33.60 -8.00
C TYR A 100 -4.35 -33.68 -8.85
N ARG A 101 -3.94 -34.89 -9.24
CA ARG A 101 -2.74 -35.07 -10.06
C ARG A 101 -2.79 -34.26 -11.36
N LYS A 102 -3.91 -34.31 -12.09
CA LYS A 102 -4.05 -33.57 -13.35
C LYS A 102 -4.12 -32.06 -13.15
N ARG A 103 -4.80 -31.57 -12.10
CA ARG A 103 -4.98 -30.14 -11.83
C ARG A 103 -3.73 -29.51 -11.24
N LEU A 104 -3.11 -30.15 -10.24
CA LEU A 104 -1.83 -29.70 -9.68
C LEU A 104 -0.73 -29.70 -10.72
N LYS A 105 -0.63 -30.74 -11.58
CA LYS A 105 0.37 -30.72 -12.66
C LYS A 105 0.17 -29.52 -13.61
N ARG A 106 -1.07 -29.20 -13.96
CA ARG A 106 -1.39 -28.05 -14.85
C ARG A 106 -1.13 -26.69 -14.20
N LEU A 107 -1.18 -26.63 -12.87
CA LEU A 107 -0.96 -25.41 -12.10
C LEU A 107 0.53 -25.22 -11.75
N LEU A 108 1.12 -26.21 -11.10
CA LEU A 108 2.44 -26.13 -10.49
C LEU A 108 3.58 -26.19 -11.50
N VAL A 109 3.44 -26.90 -12.63
CA VAL A 109 4.55 -26.99 -13.60
C VAL A 109 4.87 -25.63 -14.25
N PRO A 110 3.89 -24.86 -14.78
CA PRO A 110 4.14 -23.48 -15.22
C PRO A 110 4.63 -22.58 -14.09
N TYR A 111 4.06 -22.73 -12.88
CA TYR A 111 4.45 -21.95 -11.71
C TYR A 111 5.91 -22.18 -11.30
N TRP A 112 6.37 -23.43 -11.22
CA TRP A 112 7.77 -23.76 -10.89
C TRP A 112 8.75 -23.23 -11.92
N PHE A 113 8.36 -23.25 -13.20
CA PHE A 113 9.21 -22.67 -14.24
C PHE A 113 9.33 -21.15 -14.08
N PHE A 114 8.21 -20.48 -13.82
CA PHE A 114 8.20 -19.05 -13.55
C PHE A 114 9.00 -18.71 -12.28
N GLY A 115 8.71 -19.37 -11.16
CA GLY A 115 9.42 -19.19 -9.89
C GLY A 115 10.91 -19.48 -10.00
N GLY A 116 11.29 -20.55 -10.70
CA GLY A 116 12.69 -20.82 -11.01
C GLY A 116 13.35 -19.71 -11.82
N THR A 117 12.63 -19.10 -12.77
CA THR A 117 13.13 -17.95 -13.53
C THR A 117 13.32 -16.73 -12.63
N VAL A 118 12.32 -16.41 -11.80
CA VAL A 118 12.37 -15.29 -10.85
C VAL A 118 13.53 -15.45 -9.87
N LEU A 119 13.70 -16.66 -9.29
CA LEU A 119 14.80 -16.96 -8.38
C LEU A 119 16.17 -16.88 -9.06
N LEU A 120 16.27 -17.27 -10.34
CA LEU A 120 17.51 -17.12 -11.12
C LEU A 120 17.83 -15.64 -11.40
N VAL A 121 16.83 -14.83 -11.72
CA VAL A 121 17.01 -13.38 -11.92
C VAL A 121 17.40 -12.72 -10.59
N ALA A 122 16.76 -13.09 -9.48
CA ALA A 122 17.14 -12.63 -8.15
C ALA A 122 18.59 -12.99 -7.82
N GLN A 123 19.00 -14.23 -8.09
CA GLN A 123 20.37 -14.67 -7.87
C GLN A 123 21.36 -13.91 -8.76
N PHE A 124 21.00 -13.62 -10.01
CA PHE A 124 21.82 -12.81 -10.90
C PHE A 124 21.93 -11.36 -10.41
N ALA A 125 20.82 -10.75 -9.99
CA ALA A 125 20.81 -9.42 -9.40
C ALA A 125 21.70 -9.34 -8.15
N TYR A 126 21.60 -10.33 -7.25
CA TYR A 126 22.47 -10.47 -6.09
C TYR A 126 23.96 -10.57 -6.45
N LEU A 127 24.30 -11.27 -7.53
CA LEU A 127 25.69 -11.39 -8.00
C LEU A 127 26.23 -10.10 -8.61
N MET A 128 25.36 -9.28 -9.21
CA MET A 128 25.73 -7.99 -9.78
C MET A 128 25.85 -6.91 -8.72
N ASP A 129 24.94 -6.91 -7.75
CA ASP A 129 24.93 -6.01 -6.60
C ASP A 129 24.30 -6.72 -5.38
N PRO A 130 25.12 -7.11 -4.38
CA PRO A 130 24.67 -7.77 -3.16
C PRO A 130 23.80 -6.89 -2.24
N THR A 131 23.64 -5.59 -2.51
CA THR A 131 22.80 -4.68 -1.70
C THR A 131 21.32 -4.79 -2.09
N VAL A 132 21.01 -5.01 -3.37
CA VAL A 132 19.63 -4.99 -3.90
C VAL A 132 18.82 -6.24 -3.49
N ALA A 133 19.48 -7.37 -3.27
CA ALA A 133 18.83 -8.65 -2.92
C ALA A 133 18.95 -9.04 -1.43
N ARG A 134 19.23 -8.08 -0.56
CA ARG A 134 19.18 -8.30 0.90
C ARG A 134 17.70 -8.50 1.30
N TYR A 135 17.44 -9.53 2.08
CA TYR A 135 16.13 -10.03 2.52
C TYR A 135 15.35 -10.93 1.56
N VAL A 136 15.90 -12.12 1.34
CA VAL A 136 15.07 -13.29 1.02
C VAL A 136 14.65 -13.93 2.34
N GLU A 137 13.40 -13.77 2.78
CA GLU A 137 12.89 -14.51 3.94
C GLU A 137 12.96 -16.01 3.60
N PRO A 138 13.83 -16.83 4.24
CA PRO A 138 14.07 -18.21 3.79
C PRO A 138 12.81 -19.08 3.83
N SER A 139 11.87 -18.72 4.73
CA SER A 139 10.53 -19.31 4.86
C SER A 139 9.66 -19.10 3.59
N ARG A 140 9.77 -17.95 2.92
CA ARG A 140 8.97 -17.56 1.76
C ARG A 140 9.52 -18.12 0.45
N VAL A 141 10.79 -18.50 0.39
CA VAL A 141 11.37 -19.22 -0.77
C VAL A 141 10.62 -20.52 -1.04
N PHE A 142 10.19 -21.21 0.01
CA PHE A 142 9.40 -22.43 -0.14
C PHE A 142 8.05 -22.20 -0.83
N ALA A 143 7.47 -21.00 -0.73
CA ALA A 143 6.23 -20.68 -1.41
C ALA A 143 6.37 -20.74 -2.95
N TRP A 144 7.56 -20.45 -3.50
CA TRP A 144 7.88 -20.63 -4.92
C TRP A 144 7.86 -22.09 -5.39
N ILE A 145 7.94 -23.05 -4.45
CA ILE A 145 7.76 -24.48 -4.71
C ILE A 145 6.29 -24.86 -4.45
N PHE A 146 5.71 -24.39 -3.36
CA PHE A 146 4.34 -24.73 -3.01
C PHE A 146 3.64 -23.50 -2.40
N PRO A 147 2.78 -22.79 -3.16
CA PRO A 147 2.26 -21.48 -2.77
C PRO A 147 1.12 -21.62 -1.76
N VAL A 148 1.43 -22.07 -0.54
CA VAL A 148 0.50 -22.11 0.60
C VAL A 148 0.33 -20.73 1.24
N VAL A 149 1.38 -19.93 1.15
CA VAL A 149 1.45 -18.50 1.49
C VAL A 149 1.92 -17.74 0.25
N ASP A 150 1.79 -16.42 0.28
CA ASP A 150 2.26 -15.59 -0.83
C ASP A 150 3.80 -15.65 -0.90
N PRO A 151 4.36 -15.99 -2.07
CA PRO A 151 5.80 -16.02 -2.24
C PRO A 151 6.37 -14.61 -2.21
N SER A 152 7.57 -14.46 -1.66
CA SER A 152 8.38 -13.25 -1.79
C SER A 152 9.80 -13.66 -2.10
N VAL A 153 10.53 -12.80 -2.82
CA VAL A 153 11.94 -13.04 -3.11
C VAL A 153 12.82 -12.08 -2.31
N SER A 154 12.59 -10.78 -2.40
CA SER A 154 13.31 -9.72 -1.65
C SER A 154 12.86 -8.34 -2.14
N LEU A 155 13.36 -7.27 -1.53
CA LEU A 155 13.02 -5.89 -1.90
C LEU A 155 13.25 -5.54 -3.38
N TRP A 156 14.26 -6.14 -4.05
CA TRP A 156 14.52 -5.84 -5.48
C TRP A 156 13.33 -6.09 -6.40
N GLU A 157 12.44 -7.05 -6.08
CA GLU A 157 11.32 -7.34 -6.96
C GLU A 157 10.12 -6.40 -6.74
N GLY A 158 10.09 -5.57 -5.70
CA GLY A 158 9.04 -4.55 -5.51
C GLY A 158 7.60 -5.04 -5.74
N GLY A 159 7.31 -6.32 -5.47
CA GLY A 159 6.01 -6.96 -5.73
C GLY A 159 5.70 -7.33 -7.20
N TRP A 160 6.52 -7.02 -8.20
CA TRP A 160 6.13 -7.24 -9.62
C TRP A 160 5.98 -8.72 -10.00
N ALA A 161 6.68 -9.65 -9.33
CA ALA A 161 6.51 -11.09 -9.57
C ALA A 161 5.63 -11.76 -8.52
N SER A 162 5.75 -11.37 -7.26
CA SER A 162 5.02 -11.93 -6.11
C SER A 162 3.59 -11.43 -5.95
N SER A 163 3.30 -10.15 -6.21
CA SER A 163 1.98 -9.53 -5.94
C SER A 163 0.81 -10.31 -6.58
N PRO A 164 0.85 -10.76 -7.86
CA PRO A 164 -0.25 -11.52 -8.43
C PRO A 164 -0.36 -12.96 -7.87
N MET A 165 0.59 -13.47 -7.09
CA MET A 165 0.62 -14.91 -6.77
C MET A 165 -0.48 -15.37 -5.81
N TRP A 166 -1.12 -14.43 -5.10
CA TRP A 166 -2.26 -14.70 -4.20
C TRP A 166 -3.37 -15.52 -4.87
N TYR A 167 -3.65 -15.29 -6.15
CA TYR A 167 -4.67 -16.05 -6.89
C TYR A 167 -4.33 -17.55 -6.95
N LEU A 168 -3.06 -17.90 -7.19
CA LEU A 168 -2.61 -19.28 -7.28
C LEU A 168 -2.68 -19.96 -5.92
N ARG A 169 -2.32 -19.24 -4.85
CA ARG A 169 -2.47 -19.68 -3.47
C ARG A 169 -3.94 -19.98 -3.14
N VAL A 170 -4.84 -19.04 -3.35
CA VAL A 170 -6.28 -19.22 -3.09
C VAL A 170 -6.82 -20.38 -3.94
N TYR A 171 -6.45 -20.46 -5.22
CA TYR A 171 -6.88 -21.55 -6.09
C TYR A 171 -6.38 -22.91 -5.61
N LEU A 172 -5.15 -22.99 -5.08
CA LEU A 172 -4.59 -24.22 -4.50
C LEU A 172 -5.40 -24.66 -3.27
N TRP A 173 -5.70 -23.74 -2.34
CA TRP A 173 -6.54 -24.03 -1.18
C TRP A 173 -7.94 -24.49 -1.58
N LEU A 174 -8.58 -23.79 -2.52
CA LEU A 174 -9.89 -24.16 -3.03
C LEU A 174 -9.89 -25.46 -3.81
N LEU A 175 -8.80 -25.80 -4.51
CA LEU A 175 -8.65 -27.09 -5.15
C LEU A 175 -8.69 -28.21 -4.10
N VAL A 176 -7.94 -28.07 -3.00
CA VAL A 176 -7.91 -29.02 -1.88
C VAL A 176 -9.27 -29.13 -1.18
N LEU A 177 -9.97 -28.01 -1.01
CA LEU A 177 -11.30 -27.98 -0.38
C LEU A 177 -12.41 -28.47 -1.33
N SER A 178 -12.16 -28.52 -2.65
CA SER A 178 -13.19 -28.75 -3.66
C SER A 178 -14.03 -30.02 -3.50
N PRO A 179 -13.52 -31.18 -3.04
CA PRO A 179 -14.37 -32.36 -2.83
C PRO A 179 -15.38 -32.15 -1.69
N VAL A 180 -14.97 -31.46 -0.62
CA VAL A 180 -15.83 -31.14 0.53
C VAL A 180 -16.87 -30.10 0.12
N LEU A 181 -16.44 -29.04 -0.58
CA LEU A 181 -17.35 -28.03 -1.11
C LEU A 181 -18.36 -28.63 -2.12
N ARG A 182 -17.91 -29.54 -2.99
CA ARG A 182 -18.78 -30.26 -3.94
C ARG A 182 -19.78 -31.15 -3.21
N TRP A 183 -19.35 -31.86 -2.17
CA TRP A 183 -20.24 -32.63 -1.31
C TRP A 183 -21.29 -31.74 -0.63
N ALA A 184 -20.88 -30.60 -0.08
CA ALA A 184 -21.78 -29.64 0.57
C ALA A 184 -22.84 -29.11 -0.41
N VAL A 185 -22.44 -28.68 -1.62
CA VAL A 185 -23.36 -28.22 -2.67
C VAL A 185 -24.32 -29.34 -3.10
N LYS A 186 -23.85 -30.59 -3.25
CA LYS A 186 -24.73 -31.73 -3.57
C LYS A 186 -25.72 -32.05 -2.46
N ARG A 187 -25.33 -31.84 -1.19
CA ARG A 187 -26.15 -32.17 -0.02
C ARG A 187 -27.16 -31.09 0.35
N PHE A 188 -26.76 -29.82 0.24
CA PHE A 188 -27.49 -28.66 0.77
C PHE A 188 -27.89 -27.64 -0.31
N GLY A 189 -27.50 -27.84 -1.57
CA GLY A 189 -27.81 -26.90 -2.65
C GLY A 189 -27.18 -25.53 -2.43
N SER A 190 -27.94 -24.46 -2.66
CA SER A 190 -27.49 -23.08 -2.47
C SER A 190 -27.21 -22.70 -1.01
N LEU A 191 -27.78 -23.42 -0.03
CA LEU A 191 -27.51 -23.18 1.39
C LEU A 191 -26.04 -23.43 1.75
N ALA A 192 -25.32 -24.23 0.95
CA ALA A 192 -23.88 -24.44 1.11
C ALA A 192 -23.05 -23.16 0.90
N LEU A 193 -23.62 -22.10 0.32
CA LEU A 193 -22.95 -20.81 0.12
C LEU A 193 -22.89 -19.95 1.40
N LEU A 194 -23.81 -20.17 2.35
CA LEU A 194 -23.95 -19.31 3.54
C LEU A 194 -22.68 -19.25 4.40
N PRO A 195 -21.97 -20.36 4.69
CA PRO A 195 -20.73 -20.29 5.47
C PRO A 195 -19.68 -19.37 4.84
N SER A 196 -19.55 -19.37 3.51
CA SER A 196 -18.61 -18.51 2.80
C SER A 196 -18.93 -17.02 2.97
N VAL A 197 -20.22 -16.66 2.92
CA VAL A 197 -20.69 -15.29 3.13
C VAL A 197 -20.44 -14.85 4.57
N VAL A 198 -20.79 -15.71 5.54
CA VAL A 198 -20.62 -15.41 6.97
C VAL A 198 -19.15 -15.22 7.32
N ILE A 199 -18.27 -16.13 6.86
CA ILE A 199 -16.83 -16.02 7.14
C ILE A 199 -16.26 -14.76 6.48
N ALA A 200 -16.60 -14.48 5.21
CA ALA A 200 -16.14 -13.26 4.54
C ALA A 200 -16.58 -11.98 5.27
N ALA A 201 -17.84 -11.91 5.71
CA ALA A 201 -18.36 -10.77 6.47
C ALA A 201 -17.66 -10.60 7.82
N VAL A 202 -17.46 -11.70 8.56
CA VAL A 202 -16.76 -11.68 9.85
C VAL A 202 -15.31 -11.24 9.68
N MET A 203 -14.62 -11.73 8.65
CA MET A 203 -13.24 -11.32 8.37
C MET A 203 -13.17 -9.83 7.97
N GLU A 204 -14.11 -9.32 7.18
CA GLU A 204 -14.14 -7.89 6.83
C GLU A 204 -14.44 -7.01 8.04
N MET A 205 -15.43 -7.36 8.86
CA MET A 205 -15.71 -6.65 10.10
C MET A 205 -14.49 -6.65 11.04
N TRP A 206 -13.76 -7.77 11.09
CA TRP A 206 -12.54 -7.85 11.88
C TRP A 206 -11.45 -6.93 11.32
N LEU A 207 -11.23 -6.90 10.00
CA LEU A 207 -10.25 -6.02 9.37
C LEU A 207 -10.55 -4.52 9.56
N HIS A 208 -11.83 -4.17 9.72
CA HIS A 208 -12.25 -2.79 10.00
C HIS A 208 -12.40 -2.49 11.51
N HIS A 209 -12.11 -3.44 12.40
CA HIS A 209 -12.20 -3.20 13.84
C HIS A 209 -10.93 -2.51 14.34
N PRO A 210 -11.02 -1.45 15.18
CA PRO A 210 -9.85 -0.74 15.70
C PRO A 210 -8.82 -1.62 16.45
N THR A 211 -9.26 -2.78 16.96
CA THR A 211 -8.42 -3.75 17.69
C THR A 211 -7.95 -4.95 16.85
N ALA A 212 -8.12 -4.92 15.52
CA ALA A 212 -7.81 -6.01 14.58
C ALA A 212 -6.34 -6.49 14.60
N VAL A 213 -5.45 -5.80 15.31
CA VAL A 213 -4.08 -6.26 15.54
C VAL A 213 -4.06 -7.58 16.33
N GLN A 214 -5.13 -7.94 17.05
CA GLN A 214 -5.21 -9.17 17.84
C GLN A 214 -6.37 -10.08 17.36
N GLY A 215 -6.03 -11.27 16.83
CA GLY A 215 -7.01 -12.26 16.35
C GLY A 215 -7.96 -12.78 17.45
N PRO A 216 -8.95 -13.65 17.13
CA PRO A 216 -10.04 -14.07 18.04
C PRO A 216 -9.58 -14.79 19.33
N THR A 217 -8.30 -15.13 19.38
CA THR A 217 -7.61 -15.86 20.45
C THR A 217 -6.20 -15.32 20.72
N GLY A 218 -5.78 -14.21 20.07
CA GLY A 218 -4.39 -13.76 20.03
C GLY A 218 -3.43 -14.69 19.24
N LEU A 219 -3.94 -15.71 18.52
CA LEU A 219 -3.13 -16.76 17.89
C LEU A 219 -3.05 -16.71 16.35
N VAL A 220 -3.74 -15.79 15.67
CA VAL A 220 -3.81 -15.75 14.20
C VAL A 220 -3.21 -14.44 13.67
N PRO A 221 -2.08 -14.47 12.96
CA PRO A 221 -1.43 -13.29 12.35
C PRO A 221 -2.36 -12.57 11.35
N SER A 222 -2.11 -11.27 11.11
CA SER A 222 -2.85 -10.42 10.15
C SER A 222 -2.89 -11.00 8.73
N GLU A 223 -1.85 -11.67 8.26
CA GLU A 223 -1.88 -12.33 6.94
C GLU A 223 -2.88 -13.49 6.89
N ALA A 224 -2.97 -14.28 7.97
CA ALA A 224 -3.81 -15.46 7.99
C ALA A 224 -5.31 -15.11 7.97
N SER A 225 -5.71 -13.99 8.57
CA SER A 225 -7.09 -13.49 8.49
C SER A 225 -7.46 -13.02 7.09
N TRP A 226 -6.56 -12.30 6.40
CA TRP A 226 -6.73 -11.98 4.97
C TRP A 226 -6.88 -13.23 4.11
N MET A 227 -5.99 -14.22 4.29
CA MET A 227 -6.03 -15.49 3.57
C MET A 227 -7.36 -16.25 3.79
N LEU A 228 -7.87 -16.24 5.02
CA LEU A 228 -9.16 -16.85 5.37
C LEU A 228 -10.32 -16.12 4.70
N GLY A 229 -10.32 -14.78 4.72
CA GLY A 229 -11.32 -13.94 4.07
C GLY A 229 -11.37 -14.17 2.57
N GLU A 230 -10.23 -14.15 1.88
CA GLU A 230 -10.14 -14.45 0.45
C GLU A 230 -10.62 -15.87 0.12
N THR A 231 -10.16 -16.87 0.88
CA THR A 231 -10.55 -18.27 0.66
C THR A 231 -12.06 -18.44 0.84
N ALA A 232 -12.64 -17.80 1.85
CA ALA A 232 -14.08 -17.78 2.07
C ALA A 232 -14.81 -17.12 0.90
N LEU A 233 -14.43 -15.89 0.53
CA LEU A 233 -14.99 -15.16 -0.59
C LEU A 233 -14.97 -15.96 -1.90
N PHE A 234 -13.82 -16.51 -2.27
CA PHE A 234 -13.68 -17.21 -3.55
C PHE A 234 -14.24 -18.63 -3.52
N SER A 235 -14.39 -19.26 -2.34
CA SER A 235 -15.15 -20.51 -2.19
C SER A 235 -16.63 -20.33 -2.55
N PHE A 236 -17.21 -19.16 -2.25
CA PHE A 236 -18.58 -18.81 -2.67
C PHE A 236 -18.71 -18.90 -4.19
N PHE A 237 -17.82 -18.24 -4.93
CA PHE A 237 -17.86 -18.22 -6.39
C PHE A 237 -17.54 -19.58 -7.02
N LEU A 238 -16.61 -20.34 -6.42
CA LEU A 238 -16.34 -21.72 -6.83
C LEU A 238 -17.60 -22.60 -6.72
N MET A 239 -18.31 -22.52 -5.59
CA MET A 239 -19.56 -23.24 -5.36
C MET A 239 -20.70 -22.74 -6.25
N LEU A 240 -20.76 -21.44 -6.54
CA LEU A 240 -21.68 -20.88 -7.54
C LEU A 240 -21.43 -21.50 -8.92
N GLY A 241 -20.16 -21.74 -9.27
CA GLY A 241 -19.74 -22.49 -10.45
C GLY A 241 -20.21 -23.96 -10.44
N PHE A 242 -20.23 -24.62 -9.27
CA PHE A 242 -20.79 -25.96 -9.11
C PHE A 242 -22.30 -25.98 -9.35
N LEU A 243 -23.03 -24.98 -8.84
CA LEU A 243 -24.46 -24.82 -9.09
C LEU A 243 -24.75 -24.55 -10.58
N HIS A 244 -23.93 -23.72 -11.23
CA HIS A 244 -23.99 -23.54 -12.69
C HIS A 244 -23.77 -24.85 -13.43
N HIS A 245 -22.75 -25.61 -13.04
CA HIS A 245 -22.51 -26.93 -13.62
C HIS A 245 -23.73 -27.84 -13.46
N ASP A 246 -24.44 -27.78 -12.33
CA ASP A 246 -25.62 -28.60 -12.07
C ASP A 246 -26.90 -28.09 -12.76
N GLY A 247 -26.85 -26.96 -13.48
CA GLY A 247 -27.97 -26.41 -14.24
C GLY A 247 -28.87 -25.45 -13.44
N ALA A 248 -28.41 -24.97 -12.28
CA ALA A 248 -29.21 -24.09 -11.42
C ALA A 248 -29.69 -22.79 -12.11
N PHE A 249 -28.96 -22.34 -13.13
CA PHE A 249 -29.24 -21.08 -13.85
C PHE A 249 -29.89 -21.28 -15.22
N GLU A 250 -30.28 -22.50 -15.60
CA GLU A 250 -30.94 -22.75 -16.91
C GLU A 250 -32.28 -22.00 -17.05
N ARG A 251 -32.90 -21.62 -15.93
CA ARG A 251 -34.15 -20.85 -15.88
C ARG A 251 -33.96 -19.38 -15.51
N LEU A 252 -32.72 -18.90 -15.42
CA LEU A 252 -32.44 -17.51 -15.07
C LEU A 252 -32.96 -16.60 -16.19
N THR A 253 -33.96 -15.78 -15.88
CA THR A 253 -34.52 -14.81 -16.83
C THR A 253 -33.67 -13.54 -16.85
N THR A 254 -33.78 -12.75 -17.92
CA THR A 254 -33.14 -11.43 -18.01
C THR A 254 -33.59 -10.50 -16.89
N TRP A 255 -34.85 -10.59 -16.46
CA TRP A 255 -35.40 -9.81 -15.35
C TRP A 255 -34.81 -10.22 -14.00
N ALA A 256 -34.73 -11.52 -13.72
CA ALA A 256 -34.09 -12.01 -12.50
C ALA A 256 -32.61 -11.61 -12.45
N ALA A 257 -31.89 -11.64 -13.58
CA ALA A 257 -30.52 -11.16 -13.63
C ALA A 257 -30.42 -9.64 -13.42
N ALA A 258 -31.35 -8.84 -13.97
CA ALA A 258 -31.40 -7.39 -13.74
C ALA A 258 -31.69 -7.06 -12.26
N GLU A 259 -32.57 -7.82 -11.61
CA GLU A 259 -32.80 -7.72 -10.16
C GLU A 259 -31.52 -8.03 -9.37
N TRP A 260 -30.82 -9.11 -9.70
CA TRP A 260 -29.56 -9.48 -9.06
C TRP A 260 -28.49 -8.40 -9.25
N MET A 261 -28.39 -7.85 -10.46
CA MET A 261 -27.47 -6.75 -10.75
C MET A 261 -27.81 -5.48 -9.97
N LEU A 262 -29.10 -5.13 -9.87
CA LEU A 262 -29.54 -3.96 -9.11
C LEU A 262 -29.25 -4.14 -7.61
N ILE A 263 -29.60 -5.29 -7.05
CA ILE A 263 -29.35 -5.62 -5.64
C ILE A 263 -27.83 -5.63 -5.38
N ALA A 264 -27.04 -6.21 -6.28
CA ALA A 264 -25.58 -6.19 -6.19
C ALA A 264 -25.03 -4.76 -6.24
N ALA A 265 -25.51 -3.92 -7.15
CA ALA A 265 -25.06 -2.54 -7.32
C ALA A 265 -25.40 -1.69 -6.08
N VAL A 266 -26.65 -1.76 -5.62
CA VAL A 266 -27.11 -1.04 -4.43
C VAL A 266 -26.39 -1.56 -3.20
N GLY A 267 -26.26 -2.89 -3.04
CA GLY A 267 -25.55 -3.50 -1.93
C GLY A 267 -24.06 -3.12 -1.90
N THR A 268 -23.39 -3.14 -3.05
CA THR A 268 -21.99 -2.71 -3.14
C THR A 268 -21.84 -1.22 -2.82
N PHE A 269 -22.75 -0.38 -3.32
CA PHE A 269 -22.74 1.06 -3.06
C PHE A 269 -22.99 1.37 -1.57
N LEU A 270 -24.04 0.80 -0.99
CA LEU A 270 -24.34 0.97 0.45
C LEU A 270 -23.20 0.43 1.31
N TRP A 271 -22.62 -0.71 0.96
CA TRP A 271 -21.46 -1.25 1.67
C TRP A 271 -20.28 -0.28 1.60
N TRP A 272 -19.97 0.23 0.41
CA TRP A 272 -18.89 1.19 0.21
C TRP A 272 -19.10 2.50 0.99
N THR A 273 -20.34 2.97 1.17
CA THR A 273 -20.62 4.16 2.00
C THR A 273 -20.38 3.94 3.49
N VAL A 274 -20.38 2.69 3.96
CA VAL A 274 -20.16 2.35 5.37
C VAL A 274 -18.70 1.91 5.61
N PHE A 275 -18.14 1.15 4.68
CA PHE A 275 -16.77 0.62 4.72
C PHE A 275 -16.09 0.94 3.38
N PRO A 276 -15.55 2.16 3.22
CA PRO A 276 -14.87 2.54 1.99
C PRO A 276 -13.68 1.61 1.75
N ALA A 277 -13.61 1.03 0.54
CA ALA A 277 -12.52 0.14 0.19
C ALA A 277 -11.19 0.92 0.25
N PRO A 278 -10.14 0.39 0.92
CA PRO A 278 -8.83 1.02 0.95
C PRO A 278 -8.36 1.39 -0.45
N THR A 279 -7.90 2.62 -0.67
CA THR A 279 -7.44 3.16 -1.99
C THR A 279 -8.51 3.22 -3.10
N GLY A 280 -9.80 3.00 -2.77
CA GLY A 280 -10.90 2.96 -3.74
C GLY A 280 -10.95 1.68 -4.60
N VAL A 281 -10.13 0.68 -4.27
CA VAL A 281 -10.00 -0.58 -5.01
C VAL A 281 -10.95 -1.63 -4.43
N ILE A 282 -11.99 -2.01 -5.18
CA ILE A 282 -13.03 -2.94 -4.68
C ILE A 282 -12.47 -4.31 -4.28
N ASN A 283 -11.30 -4.69 -4.81
CA ASN A 283 -10.67 -5.97 -4.46
C ASN A 283 -10.27 -6.06 -2.97
N HIS A 284 -10.16 -4.93 -2.27
CA HIS A 284 -9.80 -4.88 -0.85
C HIS A 284 -11.02 -4.91 0.08
N SER A 285 -12.22 -5.13 -0.46
CA SER A 285 -13.46 -5.34 0.31
C SER A 285 -14.05 -6.70 -0.05
N PHE A 286 -14.20 -7.59 0.95
CA PHE A 286 -14.69 -8.94 0.68
C PHE A 286 -16.16 -8.94 0.26
N ILE A 287 -17.00 -8.21 0.96
CA ILE A 287 -18.45 -8.08 0.76
C ILE A 287 -18.75 -7.17 -0.43
N GLY A 288 -17.98 -6.09 -0.61
CA GLY A 288 -18.05 -5.27 -1.82
C GLY A 288 -17.76 -6.10 -3.07
N LEU A 289 -16.67 -6.88 -3.07
CA LEU A 289 -16.33 -7.76 -4.18
C LEU A 289 -17.31 -8.95 -4.32
N LEU A 290 -17.87 -9.46 -3.22
CA LEU A 290 -18.91 -10.49 -3.23
C LEU A 290 -20.16 -10.02 -3.98
N ALA A 291 -20.69 -8.85 -3.60
CA ALA A 291 -21.87 -8.27 -4.21
C ALA A 291 -21.62 -7.95 -5.69
N SER A 292 -20.54 -7.22 -5.99
CA SER A 292 -20.15 -6.90 -7.37
C SER A 292 -19.95 -8.15 -8.24
N GLY A 293 -19.30 -9.18 -7.69
CA GLY A 293 -19.08 -10.46 -8.36
C GLY A 293 -20.38 -11.18 -8.74
N ILE A 294 -21.38 -11.19 -7.85
CA ILE A 294 -22.72 -11.75 -8.14
C ILE A 294 -23.36 -11.00 -9.30
N GLY A 295 -23.33 -9.65 -9.28
CA GLY A 295 -23.89 -8.82 -10.34
C GLY A 295 -23.25 -9.08 -11.70
N TRP A 296 -21.91 -9.12 -11.76
CA TRP A 296 -21.18 -9.41 -13.00
C TRP A 296 -21.46 -10.83 -13.51
N ILE A 297 -21.46 -11.84 -12.65
CA ILE A 297 -21.75 -13.22 -13.07
C ILE A 297 -23.18 -13.33 -13.60
N ALA A 298 -24.16 -12.72 -12.94
CA ALA A 298 -25.55 -12.68 -13.42
C ALA A 298 -25.64 -12.05 -14.82
N LEU A 299 -24.95 -10.92 -15.03
CA LEU A 299 -24.86 -10.27 -16.34
C LEU A 299 -24.25 -11.19 -17.39
N PHE A 300 -23.12 -11.84 -17.10
CA PHE A 300 -22.46 -12.75 -18.05
C PHE A 300 -23.34 -13.95 -18.43
N LEU A 301 -24.09 -14.50 -17.48
CA LEU A 301 -25.00 -15.63 -17.72
C LEU A 301 -26.13 -15.26 -18.69
N VAL A 302 -26.69 -14.05 -18.60
CA VAL A 302 -27.74 -13.59 -19.53
C VAL A 302 -27.19 -12.98 -20.82
N ALA A 303 -26.00 -12.41 -20.78
CA ALA A 303 -25.29 -11.87 -21.94
C ALA A 303 -24.66 -12.96 -22.82
N LYS A 304 -24.76 -14.24 -22.43
CA LYS A 304 -24.22 -15.39 -23.16
C LYS A 304 -24.45 -15.30 -24.69
N PRO A 305 -25.66 -15.10 -25.23
CA PRO A 305 -25.85 -15.02 -26.68
C PRO A 305 -25.07 -13.89 -27.36
N TRP A 306 -24.93 -12.74 -26.67
CA TRP A 306 -24.18 -11.60 -27.18
C TRP A 306 -22.67 -11.88 -27.16
N LEU A 307 -22.16 -12.44 -26.06
CA LEU A 307 -20.75 -12.83 -25.92
C LEU A 307 -20.33 -13.85 -26.98
N LEU A 308 -21.16 -14.87 -27.17
CA LEU A 308 -20.96 -15.87 -28.21
C LEU A 308 -20.98 -15.20 -29.61
N GLY A 309 -21.97 -14.34 -29.87
CA GLY A 309 -22.10 -13.64 -31.16
C GLY A 309 -20.96 -12.66 -31.46
N ALA A 310 -20.43 -11.96 -30.45
CA ALA A 310 -19.31 -11.03 -30.60
C ALA A 310 -17.98 -11.73 -30.94
N THR A 311 -17.87 -13.01 -30.58
CA THR A 311 -16.69 -13.84 -30.82
C THR A 311 -16.89 -14.87 -31.94
N ASP A 312 -18.05 -14.89 -32.60
CA ASP A 312 -18.38 -15.81 -33.70
C ASP A 312 -17.79 -15.37 -35.05
N ASN A 313 -16.48 -15.14 -35.05
CA ASN A 313 -15.66 -14.97 -36.25
C ASN A 313 -14.30 -15.66 -36.03
N ASP A 314 -13.55 -15.90 -37.10
CA ASP A 314 -12.30 -16.69 -37.00
C ASP A 314 -11.27 -16.03 -36.06
N ILE A 315 -11.23 -14.69 -36.05
CA ILE A 315 -10.33 -13.91 -35.18
C ILE A 315 -10.74 -14.05 -33.72
N GLY A 316 -12.01 -13.85 -33.39
CA GLY A 316 -12.56 -13.95 -32.03
C GLY A 316 -12.38 -15.35 -31.46
N LYS A 317 -12.65 -16.39 -32.26
CA LYS A 317 -12.40 -17.79 -31.88
C LYS A 317 -10.92 -18.05 -31.62
N ALA A 318 -10.04 -17.53 -32.46
CA ALA A 318 -8.59 -17.67 -32.28
C ALA A 318 -8.11 -16.98 -31.00
N ILE A 319 -8.60 -15.76 -30.72
CA ILE A 319 -8.26 -15.00 -29.50
C ILE A 319 -8.72 -15.77 -28.25
N VAL A 320 -10.00 -16.16 -28.18
CA VAL A 320 -10.55 -16.91 -27.04
C VAL A 320 -9.79 -18.21 -26.82
N TYR A 321 -9.50 -18.94 -27.90
CA TYR A 321 -8.71 -20.16 -27.83
C TYR A 321 -7.30 -19.90 -27.30
N TRP A 322 -6.62 -18.86 -27.80
CA TRP A 322 -5.27 -18.50 -27.40
C TRP A 322 -5.18 -18.21 -25.90
N PHE A 323 -6.04 -17.31 -25.39
CA PHE A 323 -6.10 -16.99 -23.96
C PHE A 323 -6.47 -18.22 -23.12
N THR A 324 -7.42 -19.03 -23.56
CA THR A 324 -7.84 -20.22 -22.81
C THR A 324 -6.75 -21.30 -22.76
N ALA A 325 -6.01 -21.49 -23.85
CA ALA A 325 -4.93 -22.48 -23.98
C ALA A 325 -3.63 -22.04 -23.29
N ARG A 326 -3.47 -20.74 -23.04
CA ARG A 326 -2.26 -20.12 -22.46
C ARG A 326 -2.54 -19.33 -21.20
N ALA A 327 -3.61 -19.67 -20.50
CA ALA A 327 -4.10 -18.86 -19.39
C ALA A 327 -3.07 -18.72 -18.26
N MET A 328 -2.31 -19.77 -17.93
CA MET A 328 -1.29 -19.67 -16.87
C MET A 328 -0.07 -18.89 -17.35
N SER A 329 0.32 -19.03 -18.61
CA SER A 329 1.44 -18.25 -19.15
C SER A 329 1.10 -16.77 -19.23
N VAL A 330 -0.09 -16.41 -19.71
CA VAL A 330 -0.57 -15.02 -19.68
C VAL A 330 -0.58 -14.49 -18.24
N TYR A 331 -1.09 -15.29 -17.30
CA TYR A 331 -1.16 -14.91 -15.89
C TYR A 331 0.21 -14.72 -15.24
N LEU A 332 1.16 -15.61 -15.45
CA LEU A 332 2.46 -15.53 -14.77
C LEU A 332 3.34 -14.42 -15.36
N TRP A 333 3.26 -14.22 -16.67
CA TRP A 333 4.22 -13.36 -17.37
C TRP A 333 3.76 -11.93 -17.62
N HIS A 334 2.48 -11.58 -17.37
CA HIS A 334 1.99 -10.22 -17.61
C HIS A 334 2.65 -9.17 -16.72
N SER A 335 2.82 -9.42 -15.41
CA SER A 335 3.45 -8.46 -14.50
C SER A 335 4.94 -8.21 -14.80
N PRO A 336 5.78 -9.22 -15.07
CA PRO A 336 7.12 -8.98 -15.61
C PRO A 336 7.11 -8.21 -16.93
N ALA A 337 6.15 -8.51 -17.82
CA ALA A 337 6.01 -7.77 -19.09
C ALA A 337 5.62 -6.30 -18.87
N ILE A 338 4.83 -6.00 -17.83
CA ILE A 338 4.51 -4.64 -17.39
C ILE A 338 5.76 -3.94 -16.87
N ALA A 339 6.51 -4.58 -15.97
CA ALA A 339 7.75 -4.02 -15.39
C ALA A 339 8.78 -3.68 -16.49
N ILE A 340 9.02 -4.61 -17.42
CA ILE A 340 9.89 -4.37 -18.58
C ILE A 340 9.28 -3.32 -19.52
N GLY A 341 7.97 -3.33 -19.71
CA GLY A 341 7.26 -2.33 -20.51
C GLY A 341 7.48 -0.92 -19.99
N TYR A 342 7.35 -0.71 -18.68
CA TYR A 342 7.65 0.57 -18.02
C TYR A 342 9.13 0.94 -18.14
N TRP A 343 10.05 -0.01 -17.91
CA TRP A 343 11.49 0.22 -18.07
C TRP A 343 11.85 0.66 -19.51
N LEU A 344 11.29 0.00 -20.53
CA LEU A 344 11.49 0.38 -21.94
C LEU A 344 10.91 1.76 -22.28
N MET A 345 9.90 2.21 -21.56
CA MET A 345 9.28 3.52 -21.76
C MET A 345 9.87 4.63 -20.88
N GLY A 346 10.87 4.33 -20.02
CA GLY A 346 11.47 5.20 -19.00
C GLY A 346 12.13 6.51 -19.47
N GLY A 347 11.80 7.01 -20.66
CA GLY A 347 12.15 8.33 -21.17
C GLY A 347 10.96 9.13 -21.75
N ILE A 348 9.70 8.68 -21.57
CA ILE A 348 8.50 9.34 -22.09
C ILE A 348 7.55 9.70 -20.94
N ALA A 349 7.50 10.97 -20.52
CA ALA A 349 6.43 11.57 -19.69
C ALA A 349 5.35 12.21 -20.60
N PRO A 350 4.08 12.45 -20.19
CA PRO A 350 3.46 12.49 -18.86
C PRO A 350 2.33 11.43 -18.67
N ASP A 351 1.47 11.53 -17.65
CA ASP A 351 0.38 10.57 -17.31
C ASP A 351 -0.52 10.12 -18.48
N ALA A 352 -0.66 10.96 -19.52
CA ALA A 352 -1.35 10.62 -20.76
C ALA A 352 -0.65 9.50 -21.56
N ALA A 353 0.66 9.32 -21.37
CA ALA A 353 1.46 8.29 -22.01
C ALA A 353 1.36 6.90 -21.33
N ARG A 354 0.77 6.80 -20.12
CA ARG A 354 0.60 5.53 -19.41
C ARG A 354 -0.21 4.51 -20.23
N ILE A 355 -1.14 4.94 -21.09
CA ILE A 355 -1.89 4.03 -21.98
C ILE A 355 -1.01 3.30 -22.99
N TRP A 356 0.10 3.92 -23.39
CA TRP A 356 1.02 3.32 -24.34
C TRP A 356 1.80 2.16 -23.73
N VAL A 357 1.88 2.02 -22.40
CA VAL A 357 2.53 0.87 -21.75
C VAL A 357 1.84 -0.45 -22.06
N LEU A 358 0.55 -0.41 -22.42
CA LEU A 358 -0.19 -1.61 -22.83
C LEU A 358 0.38 -2.25 -24.09
N VAL A 359 0.93 -1.45 -25.01
CA VAL A 359 1.47 -1.96 -26.28
C VAL A 359 2.72 -2.81 -26.05
N PRO A 360 3.80 -2.32 -25.40
CA PRO A 360 4.95 -3.16 -25.06
C PRO A 360 4.54 -4.26 -24.07
N THR A 361 3.66 -4.01 -23.10
CA THR A 361 3.17 -5.05 -22.19
C THR A 361 2.51 -6.22 -22.95
N ALA A 362 1.59 -5.91 -23.87
CA ALA A 362 0.92 -6.94 -24.66
C ALA A 362 1.90 -7.67 -25.57
N ALA A 363 2.81 -6.94 -26.23
CA ALA A 363 3.84 -7.54 -27.07
C ALA A 363 4.77 -8.47 -26.28
N LEU A 364 5.24 -8.05 -25.11
CA LEU A 364 6.10 -8.81 -24.22
C LEU A 364 5.36 -10.01 -23.60
N THR A 365 4.08 -9.86 -23.25
CA THR A 365 3.25 -10.98 -22.78
C THR A 365 3.06 -12.01 -23.88
N VAL A 366 2.77 -11.58 -25.11
CA VAL A 366 2.66 -12.47 -26.28
C VAL A 366 4.00 -13.16 -26.54
N LEU A 367 5.12 -12.43 -26.46
CA LEU A 367 6.47 -12.99 -26.60
C LEU A 367 6.73 -14.06 -25.54
N ALA A 368 6.45 -13.77 -24.26
CA ALA A 368 6.60 -14.73 -23.18
C ALA A 368 5.73 -15.98 -23.38
N VAL A 369 4.49 -15.82 -23.87
CA VAL A 369 3.62 -16.95 -24.22
C VAL A 369 4.18 -17.78 -25.38
N VAL A 370 4.79 -17.16 -26.39
CA VAL A 370 5.45 -17.89 -27.48
C VAL A 370 6.68 -18.64 -26.98
N LEU A 371 7.50 -18.00 -26.14
CA LEU A 371 8.75 -18.56 -25.62
C LEU A 371 8.52 -19.68 -24.60
N PHE A 372 7.50 -19.54 -23.74
CA PHE A 372 7.31 -20.40 -22.56
C PHE A 372 5.98 -21.13 -22.52
N GLY A 373 5.00 -20.76 -23.36
CA GLY A 373 3.64 -21.32 -23.31
C GLY A 373 3.54 -22.81 -23.62
N TRP A 374 4.55 -23.40 -24.27
CA TRP A 374 4.64 -24.85 -24.50
C TRP A 374 4.69 -25.67 -23.20
N ILE A 375 5.06 -25.06 -22.07
CA ILE A 375 5.08 -25.70 -20.76
C ILE A 375 3.68 -26.13 -20.34
N GLU A 376 2.64 -25.34 -20.67
CA GLU A 376 1.24 -25.71 -20.39
C GLU A 376 0.77 -26.93 -21.20
N ASP A 377 1.31 -27.13 -22.40
CA ASP A 377 1.05 -28.35 -23.19
C ASP A 377 1.65 -29.57 -22.49
N ILE A 378 2.90 -29.50 -22.04
CA ILE A 378 3.57 -30.60 -21.31
C ILE A 378 2.86 -30.89 -19.97
N ALA A 379 2.47 -29.83 -19.26
CA ALA A 379 1.69 -29.92 -18.03
C ALA A 379 0.35 -30.65 -18.28
N SER A 380 -0.23 -30.45 -19.46
CA SER A 380 -1.46 -31.10 -19.93
C SER A 380 -1.27 -32.46 -20.60
N GLY A 381 -0.02 -32.93 -20.78
CA GLY A 381 0.30 -34.17 -21.49
C GLY A 381 0.10 -34.10 -23.01
N GLN A 382 0.20 -32.90 -23.58
CA GLN A 382 0.15 -32.61 -25.01
C GLN A 382 1.57 -32.33 -25.54
N PRO A 383 1.83 -32.49 -26.85
CA PRO A 383 3.11 -32.11 -27.44
C PRO A 383 3.33 -30.59 -27.34
N ALA A 384 4.58 -30.20 -27.09
CA ALA A 384 5.01 -28.81 -26.98
C ALA A 384 4.73 -28.05 -28.28
N ARG A 385 3.99 -26.94 -28.18
CA ARG A 385 3.67 -26.06 -29.32
C ARG A 385 3.99 -24.62 -28.96
N LEU A 386 4.73 -23.92 -29.83
CA LEU A 386 5.02 -22.49 -29.65
C LEU A 386 3.76 -21.63 -29.80
N TRP A 387 2.91 -21.96 -30.78
CA TRP A 387 1.65 -21.25 -31.02
C TRP A 387 0.44 -22.16 -30.78
N PRO A 388 -0.52 -21.76 -29.93
CA PRO A 388 -1.74 -22.54 -29.75
C PRO A 388 -2.60 -22.43 -31.01
N ARG A 389 -2.72 -23.53 -31.77
CA ARG A 389 -3.69 -23.66 -32.86
C ARG A 389 -4.76 -24.68 -32.48
N PRO A 390 -6.05 -24.38 -32.66
CA PRO A 390 -7.09 -25.38 -32.47
C PRO A 390 -6.89 -26.50 -33.49
N ALA A 391 -7.02 -27.75 -33.05
CA ALA A 391 -7.08 -28.87 -33.99
C ALA A 391 -8.38 -28.74 -34.81
N ALA A 392 -8.35 -29.04 -36.11
CA ALA A 392 -9.51 -28.93 -37.00
C ALA A 392 -10.75 -29.73 -36.50
N SER A 393 -10.53 -30.77 -35.69
CA SER A 393 -11.58 -31.59 -35.04
C SER A 393 -12.15 -31.00 -33.74
N VAL A 394 -11.57 -29.91 -33.23
CA VAL A 394 -12.00 -29.16 -32.03
C VAL A 394 -12.55 -27.79 -32.45
N MET A 395 -13.13 -27.68 -33.65
CA MET A 395 -13.86 -26.48 -34.04
C MET A 395 -15.10 -26.35 -33.14
N TRP A 396 -15.06 -25.34 -32.27
CA TRP A 396 -16.22 -24.82 -31.55
C TRP A 396 -17.39 -24.67 -32.52
N ARG A 397 -18.46 -25.43 -32.31
CA ARG A 397 -19.75 -25.16 -32.95
C ARG A 397 -20.54 -24.25 -32.02
N TRP A 398 -20.30 -22.94 -32.17
CA TRP A 398 -21.23 -21.94 -31.67
C TRP A 398 -22.64 -22.32 -32.15
N PRO A 399 -23.67 -22.17 -31.32
CA PRO A 399 -25.04 -22.42 -31.76
C PRO A 399 -25.31 -21.61 -33.04
N ASP A 400 -25.99 -22.21 -34.01
CA ASP A 400 -26.38 -21.52 -35.25
C ASP A 400 -27.02 -20.16 -34.87
N ALA A 401 -26.57 -19.10 -35.53
CA ALA A 401 -26.85 -17.72 -35.18
C ALA A 401 -28.32 -17.49 -34.80
N MET A 402 -28.56 -16.99 -33.58
CA MET A 402 -29.91 -16.62 -33.15
C MET A 402 -30.56 -15.64 -34.14
N PRO A 403 -31.84 -15.84 -34.50
CA PRO A 403 -32.56 -14.93 -35.38
C PRO A 403 -32.49 -13.49 -34.88
N TRP A 404 -32.19 -12.55 -35.78
CA TRP A 404 -31.99 -11.12 -35.50
C TRP A 404 -33.14 -10.46 -34.70
N GLY A 405 -34.34 -11.03 -34.70
CA GLY A 405 -35.50 -10.56 -33.93
C GLY A 405 -35.38 -10.73 -32.41
N GLN A 406 -34.68 -11.75 -31.92
CA GLN A 406 -34.49 -11.98 -30.47
C GLN A 406 -33.32 -11.18 -29.88
N ARG A 407 -32.43 -10.63 -30.73
CA ARG A 407 -31.31 -9.76 -30.29
C ARG A 407 -31.81 -8.41 -29.74
N ARG A 408 -32.93 -7.88 -30.24
CA ARG A 408 -33.42 -6.54 -29.87
C ARG A 408 -34.06 -6.46 -28.48
N GLY A 409 -34.81 -7.48 -28.05
CA GLY A 409 -35.45 -7.48 -26.72
C GLY A 409 -34.46 -7.55 -25.56
N ASN A 410 -33.39 -8.34 -25.72
CA ASN A 410 -32.36 -8.49 -24.69
C ASN A 410 -31.30 -7.38 -24.74
N ALA A 411 -31.02 -6.79 -25.90
CA ALA A 411 -30.06 -5.69 -26.01
C ALA A 411 -30.55 -4.40 -25.35
N VAL A 412 -31.86 -4.09 -25.44
CA VAL A 412 -32.43 -2.91 -24.78
C VAL A 412 -32.43 -3.10 -23.26
N LEU A 413 -32.80 -4.27 -22.75
CA LEU A 413 -32.78 -4.54 -21.31
C LEU A 413 -31.36 -4.69 -20.73
N SER A 414 -30.44 -5.33 -21.46
CA SER A 414 -29.03 -5.40 -21.06
C SER A 414 -28.37 -4.03 -21.16
N GLY A 415 -28.73 -3.22 -22.16
CA GLY A 415 -28.28 -1.84 -22.32
C GLY A 415 -28.87 -0.91 -21.26
N LEU A 416 -30.12 -1.12 -20.84
CA LEU A 416 -30.75 -0.40 -19.72
C LEU A 416 -30.16 -0.84 -18.38
N ALA A 417 -29.86 -2.13 -18.16
CA ALA A 417 -29.20 -2.60 -16.94
C ALA A 417 -27.74 -2.15 -16.86
N LEU A 418 -27.00 -2.21 -17.97
CA LEU A 418 -25.66 -1.61 -18.11
C LEU A 418 -25.71 -0.10 -17.97
N GLY A 419 -26.75 0.56 -18.48
CA GLY A 419 -26.96 2.00 -18.39
C GLY A 419 -27.35 2.44 -16.99
N LEU A 420 -28.17 1.67 -16.26
CA LEU A 420 -28.54 1.94 -14.86
C LEU A 420 -27.35 1.68 -13.95
N LEU A 421 -26.59 0.60 -14.19
CA LEU A 421 -25.37 0.28 -13.45
C LEU A 421 -24.27 1.30 -13.75
N ALA A 422 -24.10 1.70 -15.01
CA ALA A 422 -23.22 2.79 -15.38
C ALA A 422 -23.71 4.09 -14.76
N ALA A 423 -25.00 4.38 -14.71
CA ALA A 423 -25.54 5.60 -14.08
C ALA A 423 -25.39 5.60 -12.55
N THR A 424 -25.56 4.47 -11.87
CA THR A 424 -25.32 4.36 -10.42
C THR A 424 -23.82 4.39 -10.09
N THR A 425 -22.99 3.77 -10.94
CA THR A 425 -21.52 3.83 -10.83
C THR A 425 -21.00 5.22 -11.19
N PHE A 426 -21.60 5.89 -12.18
CA PHE A 426 -21.26 7.27 -12.58
C PHE A 426 -21.82 8.26 -11.58
N ALA A 427 -22.95 8.00 -10.92
CA ALA A 427 -23.43 8.76 -9.78
C ALA A 427 -22.52 8.56 -8.56
N ALA A 428 -22.01 7.34 -8.30
CA ALA A 428 -21.03 7.10 -7.26
C ALA A 428 -19.67 7.74 -7.57
N VAL A 429 -19.21 7.69 -8.82
CA VAL A 429 -18.00 8.37 -9.31
C VAL A 429 -18.21 9.88 -9.39
N ALA A 430 -19.42 10.38 -9.66
CA ALA A 430 -19.77 11.79 -9.62
C ALA A 430 -19.98 12.29 -8.20
N VAL A 431 -20.32 11.44 -7.24
CA VAL A 431 -20.29 11.73 -5.80
C VAL A 431 -18.84 11.75 -5.31
N ASN A 432 -18.00 10.82 -5.78
CA ASN A 432 -16.57 10.82 -5.53
C ASN A 432 -15.85 12.00 -6.21
N ARG A 433 -16.29 12.39 -7.41
CA ARG A 433 -15.83 13.60 -8.10
C ARG A 433 -16.49 14.85 -7.59
N SER A 434 -17.70 14.85 -7.06
CA SER A 434 -18.22 16.04 -6.38
C SER A 434 -17.62 16.20 -4.99
N GLY A 435 -17.08 15.12 -4.40
CA GLY A 435 -16.17 15.16 -3.26
C GLY A 435 -14.77 15.65 -3.66
N ALA A 436 -14.25 15.26 -4.82
CA ALA A 436 -12.96 15.75 -5.34
C ALA A 436 -13.04 17.15 -5.97
N ASP A 437 -14.19 17.53 -6.53
CA ASP A 437 -14.51 18.83 -7.15
C ASP A 437 -15.09 19.78 -6.09
N SER A 438 -15.66 19.31 -4.97
CA SER A 438 -15.83 20.16 -3.78
C SER A 438 -14.48 20.48 -3.13
N VAL A 439 -13.47 19.63 -3.31
CA VAL A 439 -12.09 19.89 -2.92
C VAL A 439 -11.34 20.74 -3.96
N SER A 440 -11.78 20.76 -5.24
CA SER A 440 -11.17 21.60 -6.29
C SER A 440 -11.94 22.89 -6.64
N ALA A 441 -13.17 23.08 -6.16
CA ALA A 441 -14.01 24.25 -6.45
C ALA A 441 -14.42 25.05 -5.19
N ALA A 442 -14.04 24.61 -3.98
CA ALA A 442 -14.28 25.36 -2.75
C ALA A 442 -12.97 25.93 -2.18
N GLY A 443 -12.56 27.06 -2.73
CA GLY A 443 -12.15 28.17 -1.89
C GLY A 443 -12.92 29.41 -2.35
N PRO A 444 -13.39 30.29 -1.46
CA PRO A 444 -13.95 30.11 -0.12
C PRO A 444 -15.48 30.35 -0.15
N THR A 445 -16.12 30.32 1.04
CA THR A 445 -17.48 30.81 1.36
C THR A 445 -18.63 29.79 1.35
N ALA A 446 -18.83 29.22 2.54
CA ALA A 446 -20.04 29.31 3.34
C ALA A 446 -21.40 29.38 2.60
N ALA A 447 -22.21 28.33 2.79
CA ALA A 447 -23.65 28.48 2.84
C ALA A 447 -24.13 28.30 4.30
N ALA A 448 -24.01 29.36 5.10
CA ALA A 448 -25.09 29.75 5.99
C ALA A 448 -26.10 30.50 5.09
N THR A 449 -27.42 30.36 5.12
CA THR A 449 -28.37 29.82 6.08
C THR A 449 -29.73 29.93 5.40
N ALA A 450 -30.74 29.20 5.89
CA ALA A 450 -32.13 29.40 5.49
C ALA A 450 -32.68 30.77 5.97
N SER A 451 -33.28 31.51 5.01
CA SER A 451 -34.41 32.46 5.10
C SER A 451 -34.41 33.62 6.13
N ALA A 452 -34.46 34.87 5.65
CA ALA A 452 -35.68 35.71 5.56
C ALA A 452 -35.38 37.21 5.28
N ASP A 453 -36.31 37.81 4.52
CA ASP A 453 -36.73 39.23 4.43
C ASP A 453 -36.02 40.27 3.52
N GLU A 454 -36.88 41.02 2.80
CA GLU A 454 -36.60 42.08 1.82
C GLU A 454 -36.26 43.42 2.50
N SER A 455 -35.30 44.20 1.95
CA SER A 455 -35.50 45.61 1.53
C SER A 455 -34.20 46.36 1.18
N GLU A 456 -34.23 47.00 0.00
CA GLU A 456 -33.56 48.23 -0.44
C GLU A 456 -32.01 48.33 -0.58
N LEU A 457 -31.58 48.41 -1.85
CA LEU A 457 -30.28 48.91 -2.34
C LEU A 457 -30.12 50.44 -2.17
N PRO A 458 -28.87 50.94 -2.13
CA PRO A 458 -28.44 51.95 -3.11
C PRO A 458 -27.08 51.60 -3.79
N PRO A 459 -26.73 52.22 -4.95
CA PRO A 459 -25.69 51.74 -5.87
C PRO A 459 -24.27 52.23 -5.50
N PRO A 460 -23.20 51.64 -6.08
CA PRO A 460 -21.82 52.07 -5.84
C PRO A 460 -21.35 53.14 -6.85
N PRO A 461 -20.33 53.94 -6.50
CA PRO A 461 -19.34 54.44 -7.47
C PRO A 461 -17.94 53.89 -7.10
N SER A 462 -17.37 53.02 -7.95
CA SER A 462 -16.46 53.32 -9.07
C SER A 462 -15.01 53.59 -8.66
N GLY A 463 -14.11 52.67 -9.02
CA GLY A 463 -12.66 52.91 -8.99
C GLY A 463 -11.80 51.64 -8.97
N SER A 464 -11.79 50.86 -10.06
CA SER A 464 -10.65 49.98 -10.42
C SER A 464 -9.55 50.83 -11.09
N PRO A 465 -8.32 50.31 -11.32
CA PRO A 465 -8.05 49.20 -12.27
C PRO A 465 -7.19 48.08 -11.63
N ALA A 466 -7.38 46.78 -11.86
CA ALA A 466 -7.39 45.98 -13.10
C ALA A 466 -6.04 46.02 -13.87
N ILE A 467 -5.44 44.95 -14.43
CA ILE A 467 -5.74 43.53 -14.67
C ILE A 467 -4.47 42.93 -15.35
N ALA A 468 -4.39 41.58 -15.44
CA ALA A 468 -3.76 40.72 -16.47
C ALA A 468 -2.46 40.00 -16.02
N ASP A 469 -2.32 38.67 -16.01
CA ASP A 469 -2.81 37.52 -16.81
C ASP A 469 -2.00 37.19 -18.09
N PHE A 470 -1.80 35.87 -18.25
CA PHE A 470 -1.29 35.04 -19.35
C PHE A 470 0.21 34.93 -19.69
N GLY A 471 0.69 33.68 -19.73
CA GLY A 471 0.96 33.06 -21.05
C GLY A 471 2.34 32.41 -21.29
N ASP A 472 2.29 31.11 -21.56
CA ASP A 472 3.27 30.20 -22.17
C ASP A 472 3.94 30.72 -23.48
N SER A 473 5.21 30.35 -23.75
CA SER A 473 5.69 29.90 -25.08
C SER A 473 7.17 29.48 -25.12
N THR A 474 7.45 28.59 -26.07
CA THR A 474 8.71 27.94 -26.44
C THR A 474 9.40 28.61 -27.66
N ASP A 475 10.68 28.27 -27.84
CA ASP A 475 11.54 28.29 -29.06
C ASP A 475 12.33 29.55 -29.54
N ALA A 476 13.66 29.37 -29.48
CA ALA A 476 14.73 29.58 -30.51
C ALA A 476 15.13 30.97 -31.11
N ALA A 477 16.43 31.24 -30.93
CA ALA A 477 17.45 31.74 -31.88
C ALA A 477 17.62 33.25 -32.26
N ASP A 478 18.83 33.75 -31.93
CA ASP A 478 19.81 34.51 -32.73
C ASP A 478 19.89 36.07 -32.77
N THR A 479 21.11 36.54 -32.44
CA THR A 479 21.84 37.80 -32.75
C THR A 479 21.28 39.21 -32.41
N THR A 480 21.96 39.99 -31.54
CA THR A 480 23.02 41.00 -31.85
C THR A 480 23.26 41.97 -30.67
N SER A 481 24.52 42.40 -30.58
CA SER A 481 25.23 43.22 -29.59
C SER A 481 24.75 44.66 -29.36
N THR A 482 24.98 45.21 -28.16
CA THR A 482 25.89 46.38 -27.97
C THR A 482 26.38 46.52 -26.53
N ASP A 483 27.64 46.92 -26.42
CA ASP A 483 28.51 47.05 -25.24
C ASP A 483 28.09 48.09 -24.20
N THR A 484 28.51 47.89 -22.94
CA THR A 484 29.18 48.95 -22.16
C THR A 484 30.13 48.36 -21.11
N GLU A 485 31.27 49.03 -20.94
CA GLU A 485 32.53 48.60 -20.32
C GLU A 485 32.53 48.42 -18.79
N LEU A 486 33.43 47.52 -18.34
CA LEU A 486 34.00 47.30 -17.00
C LEU A 486 35.07 48.37 -16.64
N PRO A 487 35.53 48.52 -15.37
CA PRO A 487 36.73 47.79 -14.87
C PRO A 487 36.76 47.56 -13.32
N PRO A 488 37.85 47.10 -12.67
CA PRO A 488 38.13 45.67 -12.41
C PRO A 488 38.47 45.32 -10.93
N ALA A 489 38.63 44.02 -10.65
CA ALA A 489 39.03 43.43 -9.38
C ALA A 489 40.55 43.56 -9.06
N PRO A 490 40.99 43.30 -7.81
CA PRO A 490 42.39 43.00 -7.52
C PRO A 490 42.63 41.50 -7.19
N SER A 491 43.69 41.00 -7.80
CA SER A 491 44.37 39.72 -7.61
C SER A 491 45.33 39.73 -6.41
N GLY A 492 45.58 38.57 -5.79
CA GLY A 492 46.76 38.36 -4.95
C GLY A 492 46.93 36.93 -4.44
N SER A 493 47.75 36.13 -5.13
CA SER A 493 48.49 34.99 -4.56
C SER A 493 49.89 35.46 -4.13
N PRO A 494 50.58 34.70 -3.27
CA PRO A 494 51.90 34.22 -3.72
C PRO A 494 52.25 32.77 -3.32
N ASP A 495 52.79 32.09 -4.32
CA ASP A 495 53.88 31.11 -4.44
C ASP A 495 54.50 30.29 -3.30
N ILE A 496 54.92 29.10 -3.79
CA ILE A 496 55.59 27.90 -3.28
C ILE A 496 57.12 28.06 -3.04
N ALA A 497 57.66 27.28 -2.09
CA ALA A 497 59.00 26.62 -2.07
C ALA A 497 59.16 25.93 -0.68
N ASP A 498 59.82 24.80 -0.41
CA ASP A 498 60.81 23.97 -1.11
C ASP A 498 60.99 22.64 -0.32
N PHE A 499 61.11 21.51 -1.02
CA PHE A 499 62.00 20.32 -0.83
C PHE A 499 62.20 19.60 0.51
N GLY A 500 62.16 18.26 0.45
CA GLY A 500 63.00 17.40 1.30
C GLY A 500 62.56 15.92 1.43
N GLU A 501 62.97 15.08 0.48
CA GLU A 501 62.94 13.60 0.53
C GLU A 501 63.87 13.01 1.62
N SER A 502 63.47 11.87 2.23
CA SER A 502 64.28 10.62 2.36
C SER A 502 63.52 9.61 3.26
N SER A 503 62.92 8.52 2.75
CA SER A 503 63.48 7.14 2.63
C SER A 503 64.27 6.62 3.84
N ASP A 504 63.76 5.57 4.51
CA ASP A 504 64.33 4.21 4.43
C ASP A 504 63.55 3.15 5.24
N ASP A 505 63.63 1.93 4.74
CA ASP A 505 63.02 0.67 5.16
C ASP A 505 63.52 0.11 6.51
N GLY A 506 62.74 -0.79 7.14
CA GLY A 506 63.30 -1.76 8.08
C GLY A 506 62.29 -2.45 9.01
N ALA A 507 61.84 -3.64 8.63
CA ALA A 507 61.20 -4.59 9.53
C ALA A 507 62.24 -5.31 10.40
N THR A 508 61.94 -5.54 11.70
CA THR A 508 62.30 -6.74 12.48
C THR A 508 61.61 -6.77 13.84
N GLU A 509 61.03 -7.92 14.18
CA GLU A 509 60.53 -8.32 15.51
C GLU A 509 61.66 -8.40 16.57
N THR A 510 61.38 -8.05 17.83
CA THR A 510 61.39 -8.98 19.00
C THR A 510 61.24 -8.24 20.35
N ASP A 511 60.20 -8.66 21.08
CA ASP A 511 60.13 -9.06 22.50
C ASP A 511 60.33 -8.07 23.68
N ASP A 512 59.22 -7.86 24.39
CA ASP A 512 58.96 -7.83 25.84
C ASP A 512 59.93 -7.14 26.83
N SER A 513 59.44 -6.08 27.48
CA SER A 513 59.38 -6.00 28.96
C SER A 513 58.57 -4.79 29.49
N GLU A 514 57.55 -5.12 30.30
CA GLU A 514 57.02 -4.38 31.47
C GLU A 514 56.30 -3.03 31.28
N LEU A 515 54.96 -3.10 31.16
CA LEU A 515 54.02 -2.03 31.54
C LEU A 515 53.39 -2.34 32.92
N PRO A 516 53.33 -1.39 33.87
CA PRO A 516 52.57 -1.53 35.11
C PRO A 516 51.06 -1.25 34.91
N PRO A 517 50.18 -1.74 35.80
CA PRO A 517 48.74 -1.80 35.57
C PRO A 517 48.02 -0.46 35.74
N ALA A 518 46.88 -0.34 35.07
CA ALA A 518 45.95 0.78 35.11
C ALA A 518 45.47 1.12 36.54
N PRO A 519 45.40 2.41 36.92
CA PRO A 519 44.75 2.82 38.16
C PRO A 519 43.23 2.90 37.95
N SER A 520 42.52 2.00 38.63
CA SER A 520 41.13 2.16 39.03
C SER A 520 41.02 3.31 40.03
N GLY A 521 40.21 4.33 39.73
CA GLY A 521 39.92 5.41 40.67
C GLY A 521 38.93 6.40 40.10
N SER A 522 37.65 6.24 40.47
CA SER A 522 36.64 7.30 40.41
C SER A 522 37.04 8.47 41.32
N PRO A 523 36.81 9.73 40.94
CA PRO A 523 36.75 10.83 41.88
C PRO A 523 35.29 11.20 42.19
N ASP A 524 34.88 10.80 43.40
CA ASP A 524 34.12 11.53 44.41
C ASP A 524 32.98 12.50 44.01
N ILE A 525 31.77 12.02 44.28
CA ILE A 525 30.58 12.79 44.62
C ILE A 525 30.82 13.46 45.97
N ALA A 526 30.69 14.79 46.02
CA ALA A 526 30.67 15.54 47.27
C ALA A 526 29.27 15.47 47.90
N ASP A 527 29.20 14.66 48.96
CA ASP A 527 28.15 14.56 49.97
C ASP A 527 28.07 15.87 50.79
N PHE A 528 26.92 16.54 50.79
CA PHE A 528 26.50 17.43 51.87
C PHE A 528 25.35 16.77 52.61
N GLY A 529 25.69 16.31 53.81
CA GLY A 529 24.87 15.47 54.65
C GLY A 529 23.59 16.08 55.22
N SER A 530 22.76 15.12 55.62
CA SER A 530 21.46 15.16 56.28
C SER A 530 21.30 16.12 57.47
N THR A 531 20.09 16.67 57.59
CA THR A 531 19.39 16.76 58.88
C THR A 531 17.88 16.48 58.71
N ASP A 532 17.45 15.46 59.45
CA ASP A 532 16.15 15.23 60.10
C ASP A 532 14.84 15.16 59.29
N THR A 533 14.32 13.94 59.22
CA THR A 533 12.89 13.61 59.03
C THR A 533 12.13 13.76 60.35
N ALA A 534 11.11 14.64 60.42
CA ALA A 534 9.77 14.35 60.95
C ALA A 534 8.88 15.60 61.04
N ASP A 535 7.67 15.47 60.48
CA ASP A 535 6.39 16.17 60.74
C ASP A 535 6.31 17.70 60.67
N ALA A 536 5.71 18.19 59.57
CA ALA A 536 4.58 19.11 59.63
C ALA A 536 3.82 19.08 58.28
N ALA A 537 2.67 18.39 58.28
CA ALA A 537 1.57 18.70 57.39
C ALA A 537 1.05 20.13 57.68
N ASP A 538 0.56 20.78 56.63
CA ASP A 538 -0.13 22.09 56.52
C ASP A 538 0.69 23.35 56.18
N ALA A 539 0.19 23.99 55.09
CA ALA A 539 0.41 25.34 54.55
C ALA A 539 1.69 25.53 53.70
N VAL A 540 1.63 25.88 52.40
CA VAL A 540 0.66 26.74 51.68
C VAL A 540 0.33 26.09 50.33
N ALA A 541 -0.92 25.67 50.15
CA ALA A 541 -1.45 25.36 48.82
C ALA A 541 -1.35 26.63 47.97
N PRO A 542 -0.80 26.57 46.74
CA PRO A 542 -0.83 27.71 45.84
C PRO A 542 -2.30 28.07 45.60
N THR A 543 -2.66 29.30 45.98
CA THR A 543 -3.97 29.89 45.70
C THR A 543 -4.21 29.85 44.21
N ALA A 544 -5.23 29.09 43.80
CA ALA A 544 -5.78 29.07 42.46
C ALA A 544 -6.04 30.50 41.98
N ALA A 545 -5.24 30.95 41.02
CA ALA A 545 -5.57 32.07 40.17
C ALA A 545 -6.25 31.51 38.92
N SER A 546 -7.40 32.09 38.61
CA SER A 546 -8.45 31.59 37.73
C SER A 546 -8.12 31.67 36.23
N GLY A 547 -7.90 30.51 35.64
CA GLY A 547 -8.76 29.94 34.60
C GLY A 547 -8.59 28.43 34.67
N ASP A 548 -9.65 27.70 34.97
CA ASP A 548 -9.57 26.26 35.18
C ASP A 548 -9.19 25.62 33.83
N LEU A 549 -7.97 25.10 33.67
CA LEU A 549 -7.50 24.49 32.42
C LEU A 549 -8.50 23.39 31.99
N ASP A 550 -9.08 22.68 32.95
CA ASP A 550 -10.17 21.72 32.71
C ASP A 550 -11.39 22.36 32.04
N SER A 551 -11.75 23.59 32.42
CA SER A 551 -12.87 24.34 31.79
C SER A 551 -12.56 24.76 30.36
N VAL A 552 -11.35 25.25 30.09
CA VAL A 552 -10.92 25.64 28.73
C VAL A 552 -10.91 24.42 27.82
N VAL A 553 -10.35 23.30 28.30
CA VAL A 553 -10.30 22.05 27.55
C VAL A 553 -11.69 21.43 27.40
N ALA A 554 -12.55 21.49 28.41
CA ALA A 554 -13.92 20.99 28.32
C ALA A 554 -14.81 21.79 27.37
N ASP A 555 -14.70 23.13 27.39
CA ASP A 555 -15.43 24.00 26.46
C ASP A 555 -14.97 23.75 25.02
N TRP A 556 -13.66 23.59 24.81
CA TRP A 556 -13.13 23.24 23.49
C TRP A 556 -13.59 21.86 23.03
N LEU A 557 -13.50 20.83 23.88
CA LEU A 557 -13.94 19.46 23.58
C LEU A 557 -15.43 19.44 23.20
N ALA A 558 -16.27 20.13 23.98
CA ALA A 558 -17.70 20.24 23.69
C ALA A 558 -18.00 20.97 22.37
N ALA A 559 -17.17 21.96 22.00
CA ALA A 559 -17.32 22.71 20.76
C ALA A 559 -16.87 21.93 19.52
N LYS A 560 -15.83 21.08 19.64
CA LYS A 560 -15.24 20.33 18.52
C LYS A 560 -15.80 18.92 18.38
N GLY A 561 -16.34 18.33 19.44
CA GLY A 561 -16.94 17.00 19.38
C GLY A 561 -15.93 15.85 19.40
N VAL A 562 -14.73 16.08 19.92
CA VAL A 562 -13.66 15.07 20.05
C VAL A 562 -13.93 14.18 21.27
N ASP A 563 -13.65 12.87 21.17
CA ASP A 563 -13.90 11.89 22.25
C ASP A 563 -13.05 12.10 23.51
N GLY A 564 -11.84 12.65 23.37
CA GLY A 564 -10.96 12.93 24.49
C GLY A 564 -9.74 13.80 24.16
N VAL A 565 -9.33 14.60 25.14
CA VAL A 565 -8.25 15.59 25.07
C VAL A 565 -7.44 15.51 26.36
N ARG A 566 -6.12 15.44 26.22
CA ARG A 566 -5.14 15.53 27.31
C ARG A 566 -4.25 16.73 27.03
N VAL A 567 -4.03 17.56 28.05
CA VAL A 567 -3.18 18.76 27.97
C VAL A 567 -2.26 18.80 29.16
N ALA A 568 -1.00 19.13 28.92
CA ALA A 568 -0.03 19.48 29.96
C ALA A 568 0.66 20.80 29.59
N VAL A 569 0.70 21.72 30.54
CA VAL A 569 1.28 23.06 30.41
C VAL A 569 2.39 23.20 31.43
N VAL A 570 3.57 23.67 31.01
CA VAL A 570 4.69 24.00 31.90
C VAL A 570 5.04 25.47 31.76
N ASP A 571 4.91 26.22 32.84
CA ASP A 571 5.29 27.64 32.89
C ASP A 571 6.80 27.84 33.05
N GLY A 572 7.28 29.07 32.87
CA GLY A 572 8.70 29.44 33.02
C GLY A 572 9.26 29.23 34.43
N ALA A 573 8.42 28.98 35.44
CA ALA A 573 8.85 28.58 36.78
C ALA A 573 8.99 27.06 36.94
N GLY A 574 8.65 26.28 35.90
CA GLY A 574 8.65 24.82 35.91
C GLY A 574 7.40 24.19 36.54
N THR A 575 6.35 24.97 36.78
CA THR A 575 5.09 24.45 37.33
C THR A 575 4.29 23.79 36.24
N MET A 576 3.96 22.50 36.41
CA MET A 576 3.10 21.78 35.49
C MET A 576 1.63 21.85 35.90
N THR A 577 0.76 22.26 34.97
CA THR A 577 -0.69 22.19 35.09
C THR A 577 -1.24 21.27 34.00
N THR A 578 -2.14 20.36 34.36
CA THR A 578 -2.65 19.32 33.43
C THR A 578 -4.18 19.30 33.40
N ALA A 579 -4.74 18.89 32.26
CA ALA A 579 -6.17 18.61 32.11
C ALA A 579 -6.37 17.35 31.26
N ALA A 580 -7.36 16.55 31.62
CA ALA A 580 -7.81 15.38 30.85
C ALA A 580 -9.34 15.37 30.83
N VAL A 581 -9.91 15.51 29.64
CA VAL A 581 -11.36 15.62 29.44
C VAL A 581 -11.78 14.66 28.33
N GLY A 582 -12.92 13.97 28.49
CA GLY A 582 -13.23 12.75 27.75
C GLY A 582 -12.74 11.51 28.49
N ASP A 583 -13.12 10.30 28.09
CA ASP A 583 -12.75 9.06 28.79
C ASP A 583 -11.27 8.69 28.55
N VAL A 584 -10.37 9.53 29.05
CA VAL A 584 -8.91 9.50 28.85
C VAL A 584 -8.15 9.75 30.14
N ALA A 585 -6.96 9.18 30.26
CA ALA A 585 -6.07 9.38 31.40
C ALA A 585 -4.79 10.13 30.98
N LEU A 586 -4.22 10.91 31.90
CA LEU A 586 -3.00 11.71 31.65
C LEU A 586 -1.77 10.84 31.37
N ASP A 587 -1.75 9.62 31.90
CA ASP A 587 -0.69 8.63 31.80
C ASP A 587 -0.88 7.66 30.62
N ASP A 588 -1.92 7.85 29.79
CA ASP A 588 -2.08 7.07 28.57
C ASP A 588 -0.89 7.30 27.63
N VAL A 589 -0.25 6.20 27.24
CA VAL A 589 0.88 6.21 26.30
C VAL A 589 0.33 6.12 24.88
N VAL A 590 0.66 7.11 24.06
CA VAL A 590 0.22 7.19 22.67
C VAL A 590 1.41 7.41 21.73
N PRO A 591 1.36 6.93 20.48
CA PRO A 591 2.34 7.30 19.47
C PRO A 591 2.40 8.82 19.31
N ILE A 592 3.58 9.42 19.47
CA ILE A 592 3.77 10.87 19.27
C ILE A 592 4.18 11.20 17.84
N THR A 593 4.31 10.18 17.00
CA THR A 593 4.60 10.25 15.56
C THR A 593 5.69 11.28 15.25
N SER A 594 5.45 12.25 14.35
CA SER A 594 6.46 13.20 13.88
C SER A 594 7.04 14.10 14.97
N THR A 595 6.40 14.23 16.13
CA THR A 595 6.98 14.92 17.30
C THR A 595 8.28 14.25 17.77
N THR A 596 8.48 12.97 17.45
CA THR A 596 9.75 12.24 17.59
C THR A 596 10.96 13.00 17.04
N LYS A 597 10.78 13.79 15.97
CA LYS A 597 11.85 14.56 15.34
C LYS A 597 12.52 15.56 16.28
N THR A 598 11.81 16.04 17.30
CA THR A 598 12.40 16.92 18.33
C THR A 598 13.48 16.20 19.14
N MET A 599 13.27 14.92 19.48
CA MET A 599 14.26 14.05 20.13
C MET A 599 15.46 13.79 19.21
N THR A 600 15.20 13.41 17.96
CA THR A 600 16.26 13.16 16.97
C THR A 600 17.11 14.41 16.73
N ALA A 601 16.47 15.57 16.59
CA ALA A 601 17.16 16.84 16.44
C ALA A 601 18.03 17.14 17.67
N ALA A 602 17.49 17.02 18.87
CA ALA A 602 18.26 17.24 20.09
C ALA A 602 19.48 16.31 20.23
N ILE A 603 19.38 15.05 19.79
CA ILE A 603 20.52 14.12 19.77
C ILE A 603 21.60 14.60 18.79
N ILE A 604 21.19 15.02 17.59
CA ILE A 604 22.13 15.49 16.55
C ILE A 604 22.79 16.80 16.94
N LEU A 605 22.03 17.74 17.51
CA LEU A 605 22.53 19.04 17.93
C LEU A 605 23.50 18.91 19.10
N ASP A 606 23.22 18.03 20.07
CA ASP A 606 24.15 17.73 21.16
C ASP A 606 25.47 17.13 20.64
N LEU A 607 25.40 16.21 19.66
CA LEU A 607 26.60 15.70 18.99
C LEU A 607 27.36 16.81 18.23
N ALA A 608 26.66 17.81 17.69
CA ALA A 608 27.29 18.97 17.06
C ALA A 608 27.96 19.91 18.07
N GLU A 609 27.32 20.17 19.23
CA GLU A 609 27.92 20.95 20.32
C GLU A 609 29.20 20.31 20.86
N GLN A 610 29.23 18.98 20.91
CA GLN A 610 30.41 18.20 21.29
C GLN A 610 31.51 18.18 20.21
N GLY A 611 31.26 18.79 19.04
CA GLY A 611 32.18 18.82 17.90
C GLY A 611 32.32 17.47 17.18
N VAL A 612 31.41 16.53 17.41
CA VAL A 612 31.39 15.22 16.73
C VAL A 612 30.79 15.33 15.34
N LEU A 613 29.78 16.21 15.17
CA LEU A 613 29.15 16.53 13.90
C LEU A 613 29.39 17.99 13.51
N ASP A 614 29.54 18.24 12.22
CA ASP A 614 29.52 19.58 11.64
C ASP A 614 28.15 19.80 10.97
N LEU A 615 27.40 20.83 11.39
CA LEU A 615 26.07 21.12 10.87
C LEU A 615 26.12 21.57 9.40
N ASP A 616 27.19 22.24 9.00
CA ASP A 616 27.35 22.89 7.69
C ASP A 616 28.34 22.14 6.79
N GLY A 617 29.02 21.14 7.33
CA GLY A 617 29.91 20.24 6.59
C GLY A 617 29.17 19.15 5.80
N PRO A 618 29.92 18.39 4.99
CA PRO A 618 29.43 17.18 4.31
C PRO A 618 28.88 16.16 5.31
N LEU A 619 27.91 15.35 4.88
CA LEU A 619 27.38 14.28 5.73
C LEU A 619 28.46 13.23 6.03
N PRO A 620 28.57 12.75 7.30
CA PRO A 620 29.35 11.58 7.61
C PRO A 620 28.88 10.37 6.81
N ALA A 621 29.82 9.61 6.25
CA ALA A 621 29.49 8.38 5.54
C ALA A 621 28.92 7.32 6.50
N VAL A 622 27.70 6.87 6.24
CA VAL A 622 27.07 5.77 6.96
C VAL A 622 27.49 4.45 6.31
N ALA A 623 28.18 3.57 7.04
CA ALA A 623 28.73 2.33 6.51
C ALA A 623 27.65 1.37 5.98
N ALA A 624 26.45 1.46 6.53
CA ALA A 624 25.27 0.71 6.07
C ALA A 624 24.66 1.26 4.77
N LEU A 625 25.03 2.48 4.36
CA LEU A 625 24.59 3.17 3.15
C LEU A 625 25.80 3.55 2.25
N PRO A 626 26.62 2.58 1.82
CA PRO A 626 27.87 2.87 1.11
C PRO A 626 27.67 3.53 -0.26
N GLU A 627 26.47 3.45 -0.83
CA GLU A 627 26.12 4.00 -2.13
C GLU A 627 25.26 5.27 -2.07
N PHE A 628 25.06 5.85 -0.88
CA PHE A 628 24.27 7.07 -0.75
C PHE A 628 24.95 8.22 -1.52
N PRO A 629 24.31 8.76 -2.58
CA PRO A 629 25.03 9.55 -3.58
C PRO A 629 25.21 11.03 -3.20
N TYR A 630 24.62 11.47 -2.08
CA TYR A 630 24.47 12.88 -1.75
C TYR A 630 25.28 13.34 -0.53
N ASN A 631 26.23 12.52 -0.04
CA ASN A 631 27.03 12.84 1.16
C ASN A 631 27.77 14.19 1.04
N ASP A 632 28.30 14.49 -0.15
CA ASP A 632 29.05 15.72 -0.41
C ASP A 632 28.17 16.91 -0.86
N GLN A 633 26.87 16.71 -1.01
CA GLN A 633 25.93 17.72 -1.54
C GLN A 633 24.95 18.23 -0.48
N ILE A 634 24.59 17.40 0.49
CA ILE A 634 23.64 17.72 1.57
C ILE A 634 24.42 17.97 2.86
N THR A 635 23.90 18.82 3.74
CA THR A 635 24.43 19.04 5.10
C THR A 635 23.44 18.56 6.17
N ILE A 636 23.93 18.36 7.41
CA ILE A 636 23.09 18.00 8.56
C ILE A 636 22.03 19.09 8.82
N ARG A 637 22.41 20.38 8.72
CA ARG A 637 21.50 21.51 8.83
C ARG A 637 20.35 21.40 7.83
N GLN A 638 20.65 21.05 6.59
CA GLN A 638 19.62 20.91 5.54
C GLN A 638 18.67 19.74 5.80
N LEU A 639 19.15 18.64 6.40
CA LEU A 639 18.29 17.54 6.84
C LEU A 639 17.34 17.98 7.96
N LEU A 640 17.88 18.65 9.00
CA LEU A 640 17.11 19.16 10.15
C LEU A 640 16.05 20.19 9.75
N MET A 641 16.34 21.04 8.76
CA MET A 641 15.42 22.08 8.27
C MET A 641 14.47 21.61 7.16
N HIS A 642 14.58 20.36 6.71
CA HIS A 642 13.87 19.83 5.52
C HIS A 642 14.15 20.62 4.23
N THR A 643 15.39 21.07 4.03
CA THR A 643 15.81 21.84 2.84
C THR A 643 16.78 21.08 1.93
N SER A 644 17.05 19.80 2.21
CA SER A 644 18.02 18.98 1.49
C SER A 644 17.61 18.56 0.07
N GLY A 645 16.33 18.65 -0.28
CA GLY A 645 15.79 18.09 -1.54
C GLY A 645 15.64 16.56 -1.53
N LEU A 646 15.97 15.89 -0.42
CA LEU A 646 15.86 14.44 -0.30
C LEU A 646 14.37 14.03 -0.23
N VAL A 647 13.90 13.31 -1.24
CA VAL A 647 12.53 12.80 -1.36
C VAL A 647 12.15 12.00 -0.12
N ALA A 648 10.96 12.22 0.45
CA ALA A 648 10.41 11.36 1.49
C ALA A 648 10.26 9.93 0.97
N TYR A 649 10.64 8.90 1.73
CA TYR A 649 10.64 7.52 1.22
C TYR A 649 9.24 7.08 0.79
N GLN A 650 8.18 7.65 1.37
CA GLN A 650 6.78 7.44 0.97
C GLN A 650 6.47 7.92 -0.46
N SER A 651 7.27 8.85 -0.98
CA SER A 651 7.18 9.40 -2.33
C SER A 651 8.30 8.90 -3.24
N ALA A 652 9.23 8.10 -2.70
CA ALA A 652 10.35 7.56 -3.45
C ALA A 652 9.91 6.47 -4.42
N THR A 653 10.69 6.29 -5.49
CA THR A 653 10.42 5.24 -6.47
C THR A 653 10.58 3.86 -5.82
N GLY A 654 9.56 3.00 -5.94
CA GLY A 654 9.57 1.65 -5.38
C GLY A 654 8.97 1.54 -3.98
N TYR A 655 8.48 2.64 -3.39
CA TYR A 655 7.72 2.59 -2.15
C TYR A 655 6.42 1.79 -2.30
N ASP A 656 6.18 0.93 -1.31
CA ASP A 656 4.97 0.12 -1.20
C ASP A 656 4.53 0.13 0.27
N GLN A 657 3.34 0.67 0.51
CA GLN A 657 2.74 0.78 1.84
C GLN A 657 2.47 -0.58 2.52
N THR A 658 2.67 -1.69 1.82
CA THR A 658 2.51 -3.04 2.40
C THR A 658 3.84 -3.66 2.86
N GLN A 659 4.99 -3.04 2.52
CA GLN A 659 6.30 -3.55 2.86
C GLN A 659 6.74 -3.10 4.25
N TYR A 660 7.26 -4.02 5.05
CA TYR A 660 8.04 -3.64 6.23
C TYR A 660 9.39 -3.12 5.76
N LEU A 661 9.70 -1.87 6.10
CA LEU A 661 10.92 -1.20 5.70
C LEU A 661 11.76 -0.91 6.95
N THR A 662 13.06 -1.13 6.83
CA THR A 662 14.05 -0.61 7.78
C THR A 662 14.43 0.82 7.42
N ASP A 663 15.02 1.55 8.37
CA ASP A 663 15.58 2.89 8.17
C ASP A 663 16.51 2.94 6.95
N ILE A 664 17.40 1.95 6.85
CA ILE A 664 18.38 1.82 5.76
C ILE A 664 17.66 1.69 4.42
N GLU A 665 16.62 0.85 4.34
CA GLU A 665 15.89 0.62 3.09
C GLU A 665 15.10 1.85 2.66
N ALA A 666 14.41 2.50 3.61
CA ALA A 666 13.69 3.75 3.36
C ALA A 666 14.63 4.87 2.87
N VAL A 667 15.78 5.06 3.54
CA VAL A 667 16.78 6.06 3.12
C VAL A 667 17.42 5.69 1.78
N THR A 668 17.65 4.39 1.52
CA THR A 668 18.18 3.92 0.23
C THR A 668 17.22 4.21 -0.92
N MET A 669 15.91 3.98 -0.74
CA MET A 669 14.90 4.34 -1.74
C MET A 669 14.93 5.83 -2.07
N SER A 670 15.02 6.67 -1.04
CA SER A 670 15.16 8.11 -1.21
C SER A 670 16.46 8.49 -1.90
N GLY A 671 17.59 7.89 -1.53
CA GLY A 671 18.89 8.12 -2.17
C GLY A 671 18.93 7.73 -3.65
N ASN A 672 18.16 6.70 -4.02
CA ASN A 672 18.02 6.24 -5.41
C ASN A 672 17.02 7.06 -6.23
N THR A 673 16.30 7.98 -5.61
CA THR A 673 15.42 8.93 -6.29
C THR A 673 16.16 10.26 -6.45
N PRO A 674 16.08 10.94 -7.62
CA PRO A 674 16.67 12.27 -7.77
C PRO A 674 16.14 13.24 -6.72
N LEU A 675 16.98 14.18 -6.28
CA LEU A 675 16.55 15.25 -5.39
C LEU A 675 15.41 16.06 -6.05
N GLU A 676 14.44 16.47 -5.25
CA GLU A 676 13.30 17.28 -5.72
C GLU A 676 13.74 18.69 -6.12
N TRP A 677 14.78 19.21 -5.48
CA TRP A 677 15.41 20.50 -5.74
C TRP A 677 16.90 20.48 -5.30
N GLU A 678 17.65 21.52 -5.66
CA GLU A 678 19.04 21.66 -5.22
C GLU A 678 19.12 21.89 -3.69
N PRO A 679 19.99 21.20 -2.94
CA PRO A 679 20.05 21.36 -1.49
C PRO A 679 20.18 22.83 -1.05
N GLY A 680 19.30 23.25 -0.15
CA GLY A 680 19.25 24.62 0.36
C GLY A 680 18.55 25.64 -0.53
N THR A 681 17.91 25.26 -1.64
CA THR A 681 17.15 26.22 -2.49
C THR A 681 15.64 26.21 -2.26
N ALA A 682 15.10 25.16 -1.64
CA ALA A 682 13.69 25.04 -1.29
C ALA A 682 13.51 24.18 -0.03
N ARG A 683 12.28 24.09 0.46
CA ARG A 683 11.90 23.29 1.63
C ARG A 683 10.79 22.32 1.26
N GLY A 684 10.88 21.09 1.75
CA GLY A 684 9.81 20.11 1.68
C GLY A 684 10.04 18.97 2.66
N TYR A 685 8.96 18.64 3.38
CA TYR A 685 9.00 17.72 4.50
C TYR A 685 9.42 16.32 4.07
N SER A 686 10.43 15.76 4.75
CA SER A 686 10.99 14.46 4.40
C SER A 686 11.32 13.64 5.63
N ASN A 687 10.60 12.54 5.82
CA ASN A 687 10.90 11.56 6.87
C ASN A 687 12.27 10.92 6.64
N SER A 688 12.68 10.72 5.39
CA SER A 688 13.98 10.14 5.04
C SER A 688 15.16 10.95 5.55
N GLY A 689 15.03 12.28 5.60
CA GLY A 689 16.06 13.11 6.18
C GLY A 689 16.30 12.80 7.66
N PHE A 690 15.23 12.60 8.42
CA PHE A 690 15.32 12.26 9.84
C PHE A 690 15.74 10.81 10.09
N LEU A 691 15.33 9.88 9.23
CA LEU A 691 15.85 8.51 9.25
C LEU A 691 17.37 8.48 9.01
N LEU A 692 17.86 9.27 8.06
CA LEU A 692 19.28 9.41 7.79
C LEU A 692 20.02 10.04 8.99
N LEU A 693 19.43 11.04 9.64
CA LEU A 693 19.99 11.60 10.88
C LEU A 693 20.13 10.54 11.97
N GLY A 694 19.11 9.69 12.19
CA GLY A 694 19.20 8.57 13.12
C GLY A 694 20.37 7.63 12.80
N LEU A 695 20.50 7.22 11.53
CA LEU A 695 21.61 6.36 11.07
C LEU A 695 22.99 7.02 11.21
N ILE A 696 23.08 8.34 11.00
CA ILE A 696 24.32 9.10 11.22
C ILE A 696 24.67 9.12 12.70
N ALA A 697 23.70 9.36 13.58
CA ALA A 697 23.93 9.31 15.03
C ALA A 697 24.46 7.93 15.46
N GLU A 698 23.89 6.84 14.94
CA GLU A 698 24.40 5.49 15.20
C GLU A 698 25.83 5.30 14.69
N GLN A 699 26.11 5.79 13.49
CA GLN A 699 27.41 5.65 12.85
C GLN A 699 28.53 6.37 13.63
N VAL A 700 28.29 7.59 14.10
CA VAL A 700 29.32 8.41 14.76
C VAL A 700 29.50 8.06 16.23
N THR A 701 28.46 7.53 16.89
CA THR A 701 28.53 7.08 18.28
C THR A 701 28.91 5.61 18.44
N GLY A 702 28.69 4.80 17.40
CA GLY A 702 28.81 3.34 17.46
C GLY A 702 27.74 2.67 18.33
N ARG A 703 26.65 3.39 18.66
CA ARG A 703 25.56 2.92 19.51
C ARG A 703 24.23 2.93 18.76
N PRO A 704 23.33 1.96 18.99
CA PRO A 704 21.98 2.00 18.43
C PRO A 704 21.23 3.27 18.81
N TYR A 705 20.39 3.77 17.90
CA TYR A 705 19.58 4.97 18.12
C TYR A 705 18.66 4.81 19.34
N ALA A 706 18.14 3.59 19.55
CA ALA A 706 17.33 3.24 20.70
C ALA A 706 18.04 3.47 22.04
N ASP A 707 19.35 3.18 22.10
CA ASP A 707 20.14 3.40 23.32
C ASP A 707 20.36 4.90 23.56
N LEU A 708 20.52 5.70 22.50
CA LEU A 708 20.66 7.16 22.61
C LEU A 708 19.37 7.80 23.14
N VAL A 709 18.22 7.33 22.67
CA VAL A 709 16.91 7.74 23.20
C VAL A 709 16.76 7.30 24.65
N ALA A 710 17.03 6.04 24.97
CA ALA A 710 16.85 5.48 26.31
C ALA A 710 17.72 6.18 27.37
N ASP A 711 18.97 6.53 27.03
CA ASP A 711 19.84 7.29 27.92
C ASP A 711 19.25 8.67 28.21
N ARG A 712 18.70 9.34 27.20
CA ARG A 712 18.12 10.67 27.33
C ARG A 712 16.82 10.64 28.14
N THR A 713 15.94 9.68 27.87
CA THR A 713 14.69 9.53 28.64
C THR A 713 14.99 9.15 30.09
N ALA A 714 15.97 8.28 30.34
CA ALA A 714 16.41 7.94 31.70
C ALA A 714 17.02 9.14 32.44
N ALA A 715 17.86 9.94 31.79
CA ALA A 715 18.48 11.12 32.39
C ALA A 715 17.46 12.18 32.82
N LEU A 716 16.36 12.30 32.06
CA LEU A 716 15.27 13.24 32.32
C LEU A 716 14.14 12.64 33.17
N GLY A 717 14.20 11.35 33.50
CA GLY A 717 13.15 10.66 34.26
C GLY A 717 11.83 10.49 33.49
N LEU A 718 11.88 10.45 32.15
CA LEU A 718 10.71 10.24 31.29
C LEU A 718 10.36 8.74 31.26
N THR A 719 9.36 8.34 32.05
CA THR A 719 9.06 6.92 32.33
C THR A 719 8.15 6.24 31.31
N THR A 720 7.43 7.02 30.52
CA THR A 720 6.48 6.59 29.48
C THR A 720 6.98 6.86 28.08
N MET A 721 7.99 7.75 27.92
CA MET A 721 8.57 8.05 26.61
C MET A 721 9.57 6.98 26.18
N GLN A 722 9.27 6.27 25.10
CA GLN A 722 10.13 5.21 24.56
C GLN A 722 9.91 5.01 23.06
N LEU A 723 10.81 4.25 22.42
CA LEU A 723 10.59 3.80 21.04
C LEU A 723 9.52 2.71 21.01
N ASP A 724 8.56 2.89 20.11
CA ASP A 724 7.59 1.89 19.71
C ASP A 724 8.19 1.01 18.60
N ASP A 725 8.44 -0.26 18.94
CA ASP A 725 8.97 -1.28 18.02
C ASP A 725 7.87 -1.89 17.13
N ASN A 726 6.61 -1.43 17.22
CA ASN A 726 5.52 -1.92 16.40
C ASN A 726 5.67 -1.42 14.95
N GLN A 727 6.30 -2.25 14.12
CA GLN A 727 6.37 -1.98 12.69
C GLN A 727 5.00 -2.16 12.03
N VAL A 728 4.62 -1.17 11.21
CA VAL A 728 3.46 -1.21 10.34
C VAL A 728 3.96 -1.21 8.90
N GLY A 729 3.32 -1.99 8.03
CA GLY A 729 3.67 -1.97 6.60
C GLY A 729 3.67 -0.54 6.04
N GLY A 730 4.72 -0.19 5.31
CA GLY A 730 4.92 1.12 4.70
C GLY A 730 5.42 2.21 5.63
N TRP A 731 5.39 2.01 6.95
CA TRP A 731 5.71 3.05 7.90
C TRP A 731 6.97 2.73 8.70
N VAL A 732 7.95 3.64 8.59
CA VAL A 732 9.22 3.58 9.33
C VAL A 732 9.17 4.64 10.42
N GLY A 733 8.91 4.17 11.63
CA GLY A 733 8.80 4.99 12.83
C GLY A 733 10.14 5.51 13.31
N SER A 734 10.95 4.66 13.95
CA SER A 734 12.32 4.94 14.46
C SER A 734 12.61 6.42 14.75
N SER A 735 13.60 7.02 14.10
CA SER A 735 14.08 8.40 14.32
C SER A 735 13.25 9.48 13.61
N ALA A 736 12.30 9.11 12.75
CA ALA A 736 11.41 10.08 12.10
C ALA A 736 10.05 10.21 12.78
N GLY A 737 9.62 9.20 13.54
CA GLY A 737 8.25 9.09 14.01
C GLY A 737 7.96 8.01 15.04
N GLY A 738 8.96 7.30 15.56
CA GLY A 738 8.78 6.03 16.27
C GLY A 738 8.61 6.12 17.78
N LEU A 739 8.53 7.31 18.38
CA LEU A 739 8.31 7.40 19.82
C LEU A 739 6.83 7.32 20.18
N GLU A 740 6.58 6.77 21.35
CA GLU A 740 5.34 6.89 22.11
C GLU A 740 5.62 7.59 23.45
N ALA A 741 4.64 8.32 23.99
CA ALA A 741 4.74 8.98 25.29
C ALA A 741 3.36 9.33 25.85
N SER A 742 3.28 9.56 27.17
CA SER A 742 2.17 10.29 27.78
C SER A 742 2.29 11.81 27.52
N VAL A 743 1.17 12.54 27.66
CA VAL A 743 1.19 14.00 27.50
C VAL A 743 2.08 14.69 28.54
N VAL A 744 2.21 14.09 29.73
CA VAL A 744 3.02 14.58 30.85
C VAL A 744 4.50 14.49 30.53
N ASP A 745 4.97 13.33 30.07
CA ASP A 745 6.37 13.17 29.66
C ASP A 745 6.69 13.99 28.42
N LEU A 746 5.73 14.16 27.51
CA LEU A 746 5.92 15.03 26.35
C LEU A 746 6.08 16.51 26.73
N ALA A 747 5.28 17.02 27.68
CA ALA A 747 5.45 18.37 28.21
C ALA A 747 6.77 18.52 28.99
N THR A 748 7.15 17.50 29.75
CA THR A 748 8.44 17.46 30.46
C THR A 748 9.61 17.50 29.47
N TRP A 749 9.53 16.74 28.38
CA TRP A 749 10.49 16.79 27.27
C TRP A 749 10.57 18.19 26.65
N GLY A 750 9.42 18.80 26.33
CA GLY A 750 9.38 20.15 25.78
C GLY A 750 10.02 21.19 26.70
N SER A 751 9.74 21.13 28.01
CA SER A 751 10.36 22.02 29.00
C SER A 751 11.86 21.80 29.10
N ALA A 752 12.31 20.53 29.20
CA ALA A 752 13.72 20.19 29.27
C ALA A 752 14.51 20.63 28.03
N LEU A 753 13.89 20.60 26.84
CA LEU A 753 14.50 20.99 25.58
C LEU A 753 14.54 22.51 25.36
N PHE A 754 13.44 23.22 25.67
CA PHE A 754 13.28 24.63 25.27
C PHE A 754 13.45 25.64 26.39
N GLN A 755 13.13 25.28 27.64
CA GLN A 755 13.16 26.22 28.78
C GLN A 755 14.37 26.01 29.69
N GLN A 756 14.91 24.79 29.70
CA GLN A 756 15.94 24.38 30.65
C GLN A 756 17.25 24.08 29.94
N ASP A 757 18.37 24.46 30.57
CA ASP A 757 19.72 24.16 30.07
C ASP A 757 20.12 22.70 30.39
N LEU A 758 19.20 21.75 30.17
CA LEU A 758 19.38 20.32 30.48
C LEU A 758 19.77 19.48 29.27
N VAL A 759 19.34 19.87 28.06
CA VAL A 759 19.49 19.05 26.85
C VAL A 759 20.46 19.65 25.84
N LEU A 760 20.40 20.97 25.62
CA LEU A 760 21.24 21.73 24.70
C LEU A 760 21.68 23.03 25.39
N SER A 761 22.77 23.64 24.95
CA SER A 761 23.12 24.98 25.45
C SER A 761 22.11 26.04 24.99
N PRO A 762 21.99 27.17 25.71
CA PRO A 762 21.15 28.29 25.29
C PRO A 762 21.41 28.77 23.86
N GLU A 763 22.67 28.70 23.42
CA GLU A 763 23.09 29.14 22.08
C GLU A 763 22.53 28.19 21.02
N MET A 764 22.60 26.87 21.26
CA MET A 764 22.06 25.87 20.34
C MET A 764 20.53 25.82 20.37
N VAL A 765 19.88 26.06 21.51
CA VAL A 765 18.41 26.22 21.57
C VAL A 765 17.97 27.44 20.75
N ALA A 766 18.69 28.56 20.84
CA ALA A 766 18.41 29.74 20.03
C ALA A 766 18.55 29.45 18.52
N GLU A 767 19.56 28.68 18.11
CA GLU A 767 19.73 28.25 16.72
C GLU A 767 18.65 27.25 16.29
N MET A 768 18.32 26.28 17.14
CA MET A 768 17.26 25.28 16.92
C MET A 768 15.90 25.93 16.68
N THR A 769 15.63 27.03 17.38
CA THR A 769 14.36 27.75 17.34
C THR A 769 14.38 28.95 16.38
N ASP A 770 15.50 29.23 15.69
CA ASP A 770 15.55 30.30 14.70
C ASP A 770 14.81 29.93 13.41
N VAL A 771 13.60 30.46 13.29
CA VAL A 771 12.72 30.33 12.13
C VAL A 771 12.66 31.61 11.29
N SER A 772 13.56 32.57 11.52
CA SER A 772 13.58 33.86 10.80
C SER A 772 14.10 33.76 9.36
N ASN A 773 14.64 32.61 8.99
CA ASN A 773 15.14 32.31 7.65
C ASN A 773 14.02 32.21 6.59
N ASP A 774 14.40 32.28 5.31
CA ASP A 774 13.47 32.24 4.16
C ASP A 774 12.60 30.96 4.12
N PHE A 775 13.07 29.87 4.73
CA PHE A 775 12.35 28.60 4.78
C PHE A 775 11.39 28.48 5.96
N ARG A 776 11.45 29.41 6.92
CA ARG A 776 10.64 29.41 8.16
C ARG A 776 10.71 28.07 8.90
N ALA A 777 11.92 27.56 9.05
CA ALA A 777 12.20 26.26 9.64
C ALA A 777 13.38 26.38 10.61
N GLY A 778 13.23 25.83 11.82
CA GLY A 778 14.33 25.65 12.75
C GLY A 778 15.02 24.29 12.53
N LEU A 779 15.91 23.94 13.45
CA LEU A 779 16.64 22.67 13.38
C LEU A 779 15.81 21.55 14.03
N GLY A 780 14.83 21.01 13.30
CA GLY A 780 13.89 20.01 13.80
C GLY A 780 12.81 20.55 14.74
N ALA A 781 12.69 21.88 14.83
CA ALA A 781 11.56 22.59 15.43
C ALA A 781 10.98 23.57 14.41
N PHE A 782 9.66 23.71 14.37
CA PHE A 782 8.92 24.47 13.37
C PHE A 782 7.92 25.42 14.00
N PRO A 783 7.49 26.49 13.31
CA PRO A 783 6.39 27.32 13.77
C PRO A 783 5.12 26.47 13.95
N VAL A 784 4.53 26.52 15.16
CA VAL A 784 3.27 25.85 15.51
C VAL A 784 2.23 26.93 15.73
N CYS A 785 1.78 27.60 14.67
CA CYS A 785 0.81 28.69 14.79
C CYS A 785 0.06 28.99 13.48
N PRO A 786 -1.05 29.75 13.54
CA PRO A 786 -1.73 30.30 12.36
C PRO A 786 -0.90 31.32 11.57
N CYS A 787 0.35 31.63 11.98
CA CYS A 787 1.23 32.65 11.40
C CYS A 787 0.47 33.95 11.08
N SER A 788 0.14 34.76 12.10
CA SER A 788 -0.38 36.11 11.85
C SER A 788 0.66 36.94 11.12
N VAL A 789 0.26 37.88 10.28
CA VAL A 789 1.18 38.68 9.47
C VAL A 789 1.20 40.10 10.01
N ALA A 790 2.39 40.62 10.33
CA ALA A 790 2.60 42.02 10.70
C ALA A 790 2.23 42.96 9.54
N GLU A 791 2.06 44.25 9.81
CA GLU A 791 1.67 45.25 8.78
C GLU A 791 2.62 45.31 7.58
N ASP A 792 3.87 44.88 7.75
CA ASP A 792 4.90 44.84 6.72
C ASP A 792 4.96 43.53 5.92
N GLY A 793 4.07 42.56 6.20
CA GLY A 793 4.04 41.27 5.53
C GLY A 793 4.85 40.17 6.23
N THR A 794 5.49 40.47 7.38
CA THR A 794 6.29 39.49 8.13
C THR A 794 5.42 38.61 9.01
N PRO A 795 5.53 37.26 8.94
CA PRO A 795 4.81 36.39 9.86
C PRO A 795 5.32 36.54 11.29
N ILE A 796 4.39 36.57 12.23
CA ILE A 796 4.64 36.56 13.66
C ILE A 796 4.55 35.09 14.11
N VAL A 797 5.70 34.51 14.41
CA VAL A 797 5.77 33.18 15.02
C VAL A 797 5.51 33.32 16.50
N THR A 798 4.41 32.73 16.96
CA THR A 798 3.99 32.82 18.36
C THR A 798 4.43 31.62 19.19
N SER A 799 4.77 30.52 18.53
CA SER A 799 5.08 29.25 19.15
C SER A 799 5.90 28.39 18.18
N ILE A 800 6.82 27.61 18.73
CA ILE A 800 7.79 26.79 18.01
C ILE A 800 7.77 25.39 18.62
N GLY A 801 7.82 24.34 17.81
CA GLY A 801 7.73 22.97 18.28
C GLY A 801 7.46 22.00 17.15
N HIS A 802 6.60 21.02 17.38
CA HIS A 802 6.25 20.04 16.35
C HIS A 802 4.84 19.46 16.56
N ASN A 803 4.14 19.23 15.44
CA ASN A 803 2.87 18.49 15.40
C ASN A 803 3.10 17.07 14.88
N GLY A 804 2.37 16.09 15.40
CA GLY A 804 2.48 14.70 14.99
C GLY A 804 1.18 13.95 15.21
N GLY A 805 0.47 13.64 14.13
CA GLY A 805 -0.74 12.79 14.16
C GLY A 805 -1.81 13.41 15.04
N GLU A 806 -1.94 12.90 16.27
CA GLU A 806 -2.91 13.26 17.31
C GLU A 806 -2.28 14.14 18.42
N VAL A 807 -1.01 14.50 18.28
CA VAL A 807 -0.18 15.07 19.35
C VAL A 807 0.53 16.35 18.90
N SER A 808 0.69 17.30 19.81
CA SER A 808 1.48 18.52 19.58
C SER A 808 2.32 18.83 20.82
N VAL A 809 3.55 19.30 20.60
CA VAL A 809 4.35 19.97 21.64
C VAL A 809 4.83 21.29 21.10
N GLN A 810 4.61 22.36 21.85
CA GLN A 810 5.03 23.70 21.47
C GLN A 810 5.60 24.48 22.64
N TYR A 811 6.51 25.37 22.32
CA TYR A 811 7.10 26.36 23.19
C TYR A 811 6.74 27.76 22.68
N SER A 812 6.23 28.62 23.56
CA SER A 812 6.02 30.05 23.30
C SER A 812 7.15 30.85 23.95
N PRO A 813 8.13 31.37 23.18
CA PRO A 813 9.22 32.14 23.77
C PRO A 813 8.77 33.46 24.40
N SER A 814 7.67 34.06 23.93
CA SER A 814 7.16 35.34 24.48
C SER A 814 6.52 35.19 25.84
N ASP A 815 5.91 34.03 26.08
CA ASP A 815 5.15 33.75 27.32
C ASP A 815 5.94 32.81 28.25
N ASP A 816 7.09 32.32 27.77
CA ASP A 816 7.91 31.29 28.38
C ASP A 816 7.06 30.08 28.84
N LEU A 817 6.31 29.52 27.89
CA LEU A 817 5.30 28.49 28.16
C LEU A 817 5.47 27.29 27.22
N VAL A 818 5.54 26.09 27.78
CA VAL A 818 5.44 24.83 27.01
C VAL A 818 4.04 24.27 27.13
N VAL A 819 3.46 23.86 25.99
CA VAL A 819 2.15 23.23 25.95
C VAL A 819 2.26 21.94 25.13
N ALA A 820 1.88 20.82 25.74
CA ALA A 820 1.69 19.54 25.07
C ALA A 820 0.21 19.19 25.04
N VAL A 821 -0.25 18.69 23.89
CA VAL A 821 -1.63 18.27 23.65
C VAL A 821 -1.61 16.87 23.06
N SER A 822 -2.49 16.00 23.54
CA SER A 822 -2.74 14.66 22.98
C SER A 822 -4.25 14.45 22.85
N LEU A 823 -4.69 14.03 21.66
CA LEU A 823 -6.08 13.76 21.36
C LEU A 823 -6.34 12.26 21.16
N THR A 824 -7.60 11.84 21.25
CA THR A 824 -8.03 10.48 20.88
C THR A 824 -8.24 10.29 19.39
N GLU A 825 -8.29 11.38 18.62
CA GLU A 825 -8.59 11.40 17.20
C GLU A 825 -7.54 12.25 16.45
N SER A 826 -7.35 11.96 15.16
CA SER A 826 -6.30 12.59 14.35
C SER A 826 -6.57 14.07 14.10
N LEU A 827 -5.50 14.88 14.07
CA LEU A 827 -5.56 16.33 13.77
C LEU A 827 -5.86 16.66 12.31
N TRP A 828 -6.08 15.64 11.50
CA TRP A 828 -6.20 15.70 10.05
C TRP A 828 -7.52 15.08 9.59
N THR A 829 -8.63 15.46 10.24
CA THR A 829 -9.98 15.06 9.82
C THR A 829 -10.72 16.24 9.20
N ASP A 830 -11.84 15.98 8.52
CA ASP A 830 -12.69 17.06 7.97
C ASP A 830 -13.36 17.90 9.08
N GLU A 831 -13.44 17.36 10.30
CA GLU A 831 -14.16 17.92 11.45
C GLU A 831 -13.21 18.61 12.45
N LEU A 832 -11.97 18.12 12.55
CA LEU A 832 -10.90 18.67 13.37
C LEU A 832 -9.67 18.93 12.51
N ASN A 833 -9.26 20.20 12.41
CA ASN A 833 -8.10 20.63 11.65
C ASN A 833 -7.05 21.33 12.53
N GLU A 834 -5.90 21.62 11.94
CA GLU A 834 -4.75 22.23 12.62
C GLU A 834 -5.08 23.60 13.27
N GLN A 835 -5.97 24.38 12.65
CA GLN A 835 -6.42 25.66 13.20
C GLN A 835 -7.19 25.48 14.52
N ASP A 836 -7.95 24.39 14.68
CA ASP A 836 -8.71 24.14 15.89
C ASP A 836 -7.79 23.88 17.09
N VAL A 837 -6.66 23.21 16.87
CA VAL A 837 -5.61 23.04 17.88
C VAL A 837 -4.91 24.35 18.14
N TYR A 838 -4.62 25.15 17.12
CA TYR A 838 -4.06 26.49 17.31
C TYR A 838 -4.95 27.40 18.14
N ASP A 839 -6.27 27.31 17.96
CA ASP A 839 -7.25 28.05 18.77
C ASP A 839 -7.26 27.55 20.23
N LEU A 840 -7.14 26.23 20.46
CA LEU A 840 -6.98 25.66 21.81
C LEU A 840 -5.70 26.16 22.47
N LEU A 841 -4.57 26.07 21.76
CA LEU A 841 -3.26 26.50 22.22
C LEU A 841 -3.23 28.01 22.51
N ALA A 842 -3.88 28.82 21.68
CA ALA A 842 -4.07 30.25 21.93
C ALA A 842 -4.93 30.50 23.17
N SER A 843 -6.02 29.75 23.35
CA SER A 843 -6.90 29.88 24.53
C SER A 843 -6.18 29.50 25.83
N ILE A 844 -5.38 28.43 25.79
CA ILE A 844 -4.50 28.03 26.90
C ILE A 844 -3.51 29.16 27.21
N ARG A 845 -2.81 29.69 26.19
CA ARG A 845 -1.86 30.80 26.38
C ARG A 845 -2.48 32.08 26.91
N THR A 846 -3.75 32.36 26.64
CA THR A 846 -4.44 33.51 27.25
C THR A 846 -4.84 33.29 28.71
N THR A 847 -4.82 32.04 29.17
CA THR A 847 -5.22 31.63 30.51
C THR A 847 -4.05 31.67 31.50
N PHE A 848 -2.84 31.35 31.02
CA PHE A 848 -1.58 31.47 31.76
C PHE A 848 -0.91 32.83 31.49
#